data_AF-A0A919Q0V4-F1
#
_entry.id   AF-A0A919Q0V4-F1
#
_cell.length_a   1.000
_cell.length_b   1.000
_cell.length_c   1.000
_cell.angle_alpha   90.00
_cell.angle_beta   90.00
_cell.angle_gamma   90.00
#
_symmetry.space_group_name_H-M   'P 1'
#
loop_
_entity.id
_entity.type
_entity.pdbx_description
1 polymer ?
#
loop_
_entity_poly.entity_id
_entity_poly.type
_entity_poly.pdbx_seq_one_letter_code
_entity_poly.pdbx_strand_id
1 'polypeptide(L)'
;MPQARSAVALATLVGISAVGLAAAAPASAIDTAAPQDALVINEASSRSTVDVMGGADWVEIHNTADLPVDASGVLFADADDDHVYAIPGGTEIAAGGYLVLTEYDAVDFPDGHFDFGLGNGDSARLFAPGTATTVTAEDELVLDPQAVPFDSTTWLGHHAEPSWGRCPDATGGFTLLDEPSPGAVNICPAPVTAAEAFRINETQSTGDSADFIEVVNTASVPVSFDGVVVMDSKDEDAWVATGIGEVPAGGYVHLVSDVHFSFGLGKGDSARLFAPGTALTEVGGLAAAVEPFDATTWPADQHTAPTWGRCPDGTGDFTTTGAATPGAANDCSGDSQPPVEEPAELSGDLAINEVESNGDDTDWVEVANLTDTPIDISGWAIKDNDDSRTDVVPSGSVVPAGGLLVIDQESATYPQGFTFGLGNGDTFRLYDLEGTLQAKHTWATHALVSWARCPDGTGDWRDATASTKGAANECSTPLRLNEIESSDAGAGPDWVEIINIGAATVNASGLIVKDDDDAHVYAIPAGTTIAAGGLLLVDDLGFGLGGGDSARLFATDGETVIDSYGWDSHAATSYGRCPDGTGEFETTVSATPGELNDCAGYVRASAWPGGVDVAALDGEDWFAGDMSGIDYDPATGDLWAVQNGDGLLYRLTADASGTWSIAPGWEAGRILRYPGGTGTVDAEGVTVREGEPGVVYVSTERDNDQGSTSRPSVLRFETTGTGELIATSEWNLAQLAPLSSLPANGGLEGITWIPELSAFAVGVEGTASVYLVSLEAGGAATLLETLSTEPLSFPLVADVQWDAERDQLWVVCDEACDGRIATFAQTEGSWEITALYERPAGMANVANEGFAIGASALCVDGAVPTFYVDDADTDGFSLRSGTLPCVAGGPGDGPGDGPGDGPGDGPGNGGGTPVTGPDGEPQPALCTITAPASADAGATITVRVDPDCAPAEVVVVMYSEPTVIGTATVATDGSVTFTIPADIPAGDHTLELQAADGTVIGSTGITVTEAGEVAGLAQTGASDWDGLLLAAALLASAGGALLVARRPVS
;
A
#
# COMPACT_ATOMS: atom_id res chain seq x y z
N MET A 1 54.46 -33.72 -30.25
CA MET A 1 55.30 -33.12 -31.31
C MET A 1 54.38 -32.50 -32.35
N PRO A 2 54.71 -31.35 -32.94
CA PRO A 2 55.47 -30.25 -32.32
C PRO A 2 55.08 -28.82 -32.79
N GLN A 3 55.57 -27.83 -32.03
CA GLN A 3 56.24 -26.57 -32.46
C GLN A 3 55.43 -25.46 -33.18
N ALA A 4 55.79 -24.16 -33.17
CA ALA A 4 56.64 -23.28 -32.36
C ALA A 4 56.86 -21.96 -33.16
N ARG A 5 56.90 -20.82 -32.43
CA ARG A 5 57.86 -19.69 -32.53
C ARG A 5 57.84 -18.61 -33.63
N SER A 6 58.12 -17.39 -33.11
CA SER A 6 58.90 -16.24 -33.62
C SER A 6 58.16 -15.19 -34.45
N ALA A 7 57.99 -13.93 -33.98
CA ALA A 7 58.97 -12.85 -33.71
C ALA A 7 59.51 -12.18 -34.99
N VAL A 8 59.45 -10.83 -35.05
CA VAL A 8 60.54 -9.88 -35.38
C VAL A 8 59.99 -8.46 -35.57
N ALA A 9 60.54 -7.53 -34.79
CA ALA A 9 60.54 -6.09 -35.01
C ALA A 9 61.71 -5.68 -35.91
N LEU A 10 61.58 -4.59 -36.68
CA LEU A 10 62.53 -3.45 -36.76
C LEU A 10 62.31 -2.62 -38.04
N ALA A 11 61.98 -1.36 -37.81
CA ALA A 11 62.72 -0.16 -38.21
C ALA A 11 63.37 -0.02 -39.61
N THR A 12 63.28 1.23 -40.03
CA THR A 12 64.34 2.11 -40.58
C THR A 12 64.40 2.44 -42.08
N LEU A 13 64.20 3.76 -42.30
CA LEU A 13 65.05 4.71 -43.04
C LEU A 13 64.81 4.96 -44.56
N VAL A 14 64.27 6.16 -44.80
CA VAL A 14 64.81 7.26 -45.62
C VAL A 14 65.00 7.06 -47.14
N GLY A 15 64.44 8.02 -47.89
CA GLY A 15 64.81 8.27 -49.29
C GLY A 15 64.08 9.47 -49.90
N ILE A 16 64.64 10.66 -49.72
CA ILE A 16 64.27 11.95 -50.32
C ILE A 16 64.41 11.92 -51.87
N SER A 17 63.45 12.49 -52.61
CA SER A 17 63.68 13.56 -53.63
C SER A 17 62.50 13.82 -54.58
N ALA A 18 61.93 15.01 -54.43
CA ALA A 18 61.77 16.07 -55.44
C ALA A 18 60.93 15.90 -56.74
N VAL A 19 59.85 16.70 -56.76
CA VAL A 19 59.43 17.70 -57.79
C VAL A 19 58.78 17.20 -59.10
N GLY A 20 57.53 17.67 -59.31
CA GLY A 20 56.82 17.61 -60.60
C GLY A 20 55.43 18.29 -60.60
N LEU A 21 55.45 19.62 -60.74
CA LEU A 21 54.40 20.63 -60.96
C LEU A 21 52.95 20.29 -61.42
N ALA A 22 52.05 21.16 -60.91
CA ALA A 22 50.84 21.77 -61.50
C ALA A 22 49.49 21.05 -61.23
N ALA A 23 48.40 21.71 -60.80
CA ALA A 23 48.04 23.13 -60.67
C ALA A 23 46.98 23.30 -59.55
N ALA A 24 46.90 24.52 -59.01
CA ALA A 24 46.19 24.89 -57.79
C ALA A 24 44.65 24.77 -57.85
N ALA A 25 44.09 24.22 -56.77
CA ALA A 25 42.74 24.44 -56.25
C ALA A 25 42.86 25.35 -55.00
N PRO A 26 41.83 26.11 -54.60
CA PRO A 26 41.92 27.01 -53.44
C PRO A 26 42.31 26.20 -52.19
N ALA A 27 43.18 26.76 -51.35
CA ALA A 27 43.55 26.13 -50.09
C ALA A 27 42.27 25.97 -49.24
N SER A 28 41.79 24.75 -49.11
CA SER A 28 40.85 24.38 -48.07
C SER A 28 41.48 24.72 -46.72
N ALA A 29 40.73 25.41 -45.86
CA ALA A 29 41.08 25.55 -44.46
C ALA A 29 41.39 24.16 -43.90
N ILE A 30 42.52 24.04 -43.21
CA ILE A 30 42.79 22.88 -42.37
C ILE A 30 41.73 22.94 -41.29
N ASP A 31 40.94 21.87 -41.17
CA ASP A 31 39.89 21.72 -40.17
C ASP A 31 40.58 21.56 -38.80
N THR A 32 40.87 22.67 -38.14
CA THR A 32 41.37 22.71 -36.76
C THR A 32 40.17 22.54 -35.84
N ALA A 33 40.21 21.56 -34.93
CA ALA A 33 39.18 21.39 -33.91
C ALA A 33 38.98 22.70 -33.14
N ALA A 34 37.74 23.03 -32.79
CA ALA A 34 37.47 24.24 -32.02
C ALA A 34 38.07 24.07 -30.61
N PRO A 35 38.65 25.13 -30.00
CA PRO A 35 39.39 25.00 -28.75
C PRO A 35 38.56 24.38 -27.60
N GLN A 36 37.29 24.73 -27.52
CA GLN A 36 36.38 24.21 -26.50
C GLN A 36 36.09 22.70 -26.62
N ASP A 37 36.39 22.08 -27.77
CA ASP A 37 36.16 20.65 -28.01
C ASP A 37 37.41 19.81 -27.70
N ALA A 38 38.56 20.45 -27.43
CA ALA A 38 39.86 19.79 -27.34
C ALA A 38 40.73 20.24 -26.17
N LEU A 39 40.53 21.45 -25.64
CA LEU A 39 41.31 21.99 -24.53
C LEU A 39 40.60 21.75 -23.21
N VAL A 40 41.36 21.33 -22.20
CA VAL A 40 40.87 21.14 -20.83
C VAL A 40 41.90 21.67 -19.83
N ILE A 41 41.45 22.13 -18.67
CA ILE A 41 42.30 22.40 -17.52
C ILE A 41 42.84 21.06 -17.02
N ASN A 42 44.16 20.93 -16.92
CA ASN A 42 44.81 19.69 -16.55
C ASN A 42 45.43 19.72 -15.15
N GLU A 43 46.01 20.86 -14.76
CA GLU A 43 46.66 21.04 -13.47
C GLU A 43 46.64 22.52 -13.09
N ALA A 44 46.51 22.84 -11.81
CA ALA A 44 46.63 24.19 -11.28
C ALA A 44 47.43 24.14 -9.97
N SER A 45 48.17 25.20 -9.68
CA SER A 45 48.84 25.36 -8.39
C SER A 45 48.58 26.75 -7.86
N SER A 46 48.25 26.81 -6.58
CA SER A 46 48.02 28.06 -5.88
C SER A 46 48.83 28.02 -4.60
N ARG A 47 49.73 28.99 -4.40
CA ARG A 47 50.61 29.08 -3.22
C ARG A 47 51.56 27.88 -3.00
N SER A 48 52.14 27.29 -4.05
CA SER A 48 53.00 26.11 -3.92
C SER A 48 54.09 26.21 -2.83
N THR A 49 54.07 25.29 -1.86
CA THR A 49 55.15 25.12 -0.86
C THR A 49 56.42 24.51 -1.45
N VAL A 50 56.33 23.99 -2.67
CA VAL A 50 57.44 23.52 -3.49
C VAL A 50 57.78 24.63 -4.48
N ASP A 51 59.05 25.04 -4.55
CA ASP A 51 59.52 26.14 -5.42
C ASP A 51 59.51 25.74 -6.92
N VAL A 52 58.30 25.55 -7.45
CA VAL A 52 57.98 25.33 -8.86
C VAL A 52 57.53 26.67 -9.42
N MET A 53 58.11 27.07 -10.56
CA MET A 53 57.89 28.40 -11.15
C MET A 53 58.08 29.57 -10.16
N GLY A 54 59.12 29.50 -9.31
CA GLY A 54 59.45 30.60 -8.40
C GLY A 54 58.42 30.85 -7.29
N GLY A 55 57.47 29.92 -7.09
CA GLY A 55 56.34 30.07 -6.18
C GLY A 55 55.16 30.88 -6.74
N ALA A 56 55.18 31.21 -8.04
CA ALA A 56 54.05 31.85 -8.71
C ALA A 56 52.87 30.89 -8.87
N ASP A 57 51.65 31.42 -8.84
CA ASP A 57 50.45 30.66 -9.15
C ASP A 57 50.41 30.30 -10.65
N TRP A 58 49.85 29.15 -11.00
CA TRP A 58 49.80 28.73 -12.40
C TRP A 58 48.65 27.77 -12.70
N VAL A 59 48.26 27.74 -13.96
CA VAL A 59 47.28 26.81 -14.52
C VAL A 59 47.84 26.20 -15.81
N GLU A 60 47.57 24.93 -16.03
CA GLU A 60 47.94 24.19 -17.22
C GLU A 60 46.70 23.77 -18.00
N ILE A 61 46.78 23.97 -19.31
CA ILE A 61 45.75 23.61 -20.28
C ILE A 61 46.32 22.51 -21.19
N HIS A 62 45.64 21.37 -21.27
CA HIS A 62 46.03 20.24 -22.11
C HIS A 62 45.20 20.17 -23.39
N ASN A 63 45.87 19.91 -24.52
CA ASN A 63 45.22 19.63 -25.80
C ASN A 63 45.01 18.12 -25.99
N THR A 64 43.76 17.68 -25.85
CA THR A 64 43.34 16.28 -25.99
C THR A 64 43.27 15.77 -27.43
N ALA A 65 43.35 16.66 -28.43
CA ALA A 65 43.25 16.28 -29.82
C ALA A 65 44.56 15.67 -30.36
N ASP A 66 44.42 14.80 -31.36
CA ASP A 66 45.54 14.23 -32.12
C ASP A 66 46.20 15.23 -33.10
N LEU A 67 45.74 16.49 -33.11
CA LEU A 67 46.25 17.58 -33.95
C LEU A 67 46.53 18.83 -33.10
N PRO A 68 47.44 19.73 -33.54
CA PRO A 68 47.62 21.02 -32.89
C PRO A 68 46.31 21.83 -32.87
N VAL A 69 46.05 22.52 -31.76
CA VAL A 69 44.86 23.36 -31.53
C VAL A 69 45.30 24.81 -31.33
N ASP A 70 44.62 25.73 -32.01
CA ASP A 70 44.82 27.17 -31.87
C ASP A 70 44.09 27.69 -30.63
N ALA A 71 44.82 27.99 -29.56
CA ALA A 71 44.27 28.49 -28.30
C ALA A 71 44.05 30.03 -28.32
N SER A 72 44.25 30.70 -29.46
CA SER A 72 44.10 32.15 -29.57
C SER A 72 42.73 32.65 -29.12
N GLY A 73 42.71 33.58 -28.17
CA GLY A 73 41.50 34.25 -27.70
C GLY A 73 40.65 33.45 -26.73
N VAL A 74 41.06 32.22 -26.34
CA VAL A 74 40.48 31.54 -25.17
C VAL A 74 40.70 32.41 -23.94
N LEU A 75 39.68 32.52 -23.08
CA LEU A 75 39.77 33.29 -21.84
C LEU A 75 40.00 32.33 -20.67
N PHE A 76 40.90 32.72 -19.77
CA PHE A 76 41.14 32.09 -18.48
C PHE A 76 40.70 33.06 -17.38
N ALA A 77 39.95 32.58 -16.39
CA ALA A 77 39.57 33.37 -15.22
C ALA A 77 39.59 32.53 -13.94
N ASP A 78 39.77 33.18 -12.79
CA ASP A 78 39.58 32.57 -11.46
C ASP A 78 38.11 32.66 -11.01
N ALA A 79 37.75 32.54 -9.72
CA ALA A 79 36.35 32.68 -9.28
C ALA A 79 35.75 34.11 -9.40
N ASP A 80 36.57 35.15 -9.52
CA ASP A 80 36.14 36.54 -9.71
C ASP A 80 36.02 36.85 -11.22
N ASP A 81 34.86 37.35 -11.64
CA ASP A 81 34.59 37.64 -13.06
C ASP A 81 35.37 38.88 -13.57
N ASP A 82 35.99 39.65 -12.67
CA ASP A 82 36.91 40.74 -13.01
C ASP A 82 38.34 40.24 -13.31
N HIS A 83 38.69 39.00 -12.95
CA HIS A 83 40.02 38.42 -13.14
C HIS A 83 40.08 37.60 -14.43
N VAL A 84 40.34 38.26 -15.55
CA VAL A 84 40.25 37.65 -16.88
C VAL A 84 41.53 37.83 -17.69
N TYR A 85 42.09 36.73 -18.16
CA TYR A 85 43.23 36.68 -19.07
C TYR A 85 42.84 36.13 -20.44
N ALA A 86 43.14 36.86 -21.52
CA ALA A 86 42.93 36.40 -22.88
C ALA A 86 44.22 35.83 -23.49
N ILE A 87 44.19 34.58 -23.93
CA ILE A 87 45.36 33.92 -24.55
C ILE A 87 45.73 34.66 -25.85
N PRO A 88 47.01 35.09 -26.02
CA PRO A 88 47.44 35.89 -27.16
C PRO A 88 47.22 35.22 -28.51
N GLY A 89 46.94 36.04 -29.53
CA GLY A 89 46.79 35.56 -30.90
C GLY A 89 48.06 34.91 -31.46
N GLY A 90 47.90 33.76 -32.12
CA GLY A 90 48.98 32.92 -32.67
C GLY A 90 49.48 31.84 -31.71
N THR A 91 48.77 31.56 -30.62
CA THR A 91 49.14 30.51 -29.66
C THR A 91 48.60 29.15 -30.11
N GLU A 92 49.48 28.25 -30.54
CA GLU A 92 49.12 26.86 -30.87
C GLU A 92 49.65 25.89 -29.81
N ILE A 93 48.79 25.00 -29.32
CA ILE A 93 49.16 23.89 -28.44
C ILE A 93 49.29 22.63 -29.32
N ALA A 94 50.45 21.97 -29.29
CA ALA A 94 50.68 20.75 -30.07
C ALA A 94 49.69 19.63 -29.70
N ALA A 95 49.49 18.66 -30.58
CA ALA A 95 48.69 17.46 -30.29
C ALA A 95 49.19 16.75 -29.01
N GLY A 96 48.31 16.51 -28.05
CA GLY A 96 48.68 15.95 -26.73
C GLY A 96 49.63 16.85 -25.91
N GLY A 97 49.78 18.12 -26.30
CA GLY A 97 50.67 19.08 -25.65
C GLY A 97 49.99 19.88 -24.54
N TYR A 98 50.80 20.61 -23.77
CA TYR A 98 50.36 21.40 -22.63
C TYR A 98 50.75 22.87 -22.81
N LEU A 99 49.91 23.77 -22.31
CA LEU A 99 50.19 25.21 -22.18
C LEU A 99 50.08 25.59 -20.71
N VAL A 100 51.17 26.09 -20.14
CA VAL A 100 51.22 26.58 -18.76
C VAL A 100 51.12 28.09 -18.77
N LEU A 101 50.09 28.62 -18.11
CA LEU A 101 49.91 30.04 -17.82
C LEU A 101 50.31 30.27 -16.36
N THR A 102 51.08 31.32 -16.11
CA THR A 102 51.62 31.62 -14.79
C THR A 102 51.26 33.04 -14.38
N GLU A 103 51.12 33.30 -13.10
CA GLU A 103 50.97 34.65 -12.55
C GLU A 103 52.20 35.51 -12.89
N TYR A 104 51.96 36.77 -13.21
CA TYR A 104 52.97 37.80 -13.40
C TYR A 104 53.39 38.37 -12.05
N ASP A 105 54.68 38.21 -11.72
CA ASP A 105 55.31 38.87 -10.59
C ASP A 105 56.53 39.67 -11.07
N ALA A 106 56.56 40.97 -10.82
CA ALA A 106 57.61 41.85 -11.33
C ALA A 106 59.04 41.55 -10.79
N VAL A 107 59.15 40.75 -9.73
CA VAL A 107 60.40 40.41 -9.03
C VAL A 107 60.84 39.00 -9.39
N ASP A 108 59.94 38.03 -9.25
CA ASP A 108 60.25 36.60 -9.31
C ASP A 108 59.84 35.98 -10.66
N PHE A 109 58.78 36.49 -11.33
CA PHE A 109 58.27 35.99 -12.62
C PHE A 109 57.80 37.12 -13.59
N PRO A 110 58.73 37.96 -14.10
CA PRO A 110 58.39 39.13 -14.92
C PRO A 110 57.89 38.79 -16.33
N ASP A 111 57.93 37.50 -16.70
CA ASP A 111 57.40 36.97 -17.96
C ASP A 111 56.06 36.22 -17.76
N GLY A 112 55.41 36.39 -16.59
CA GLY A 112 54.10 35.79 -16.33
C GLY A 112 52.98 36.33 -17.24
N HIS A 113 51.88 35.60 -17.27
CA HIS A 113 50.80 35.72 -18.22
C HIS A 113 49.66 36.58 -17.67
N PHE A 114 49.13 36.24 -16.50
CA PHE A 114 47.99 36.91 -15.86
C PHE A 114 48.42 37.63 -14.57
N ASP A 115 47.74 38.69 -14.15
CA ASP A 115 48.16 39.58 -13.06
C ASP A 115 47.28 39.49 -11.80
N PHE A 116 46.57 38.37 -11.64
CA PHE A 116 45.80 37.99 -10.47
C PHE A 116 46.32 36.67 -9.87
N GLY A 117 46.02 36.39 -8.61
CA GLY A 117 46.45 35.16 -7.91
C GLY A 117 45.33 34.15 -7.77
N LEU A 118 45.67 32.88 -7.54
CA LEU A 118 44.75 31.78 -7.26
C LEU A 118 44.64 31.58 -5.74
N GLY A 119 43.46 31.82 -5.18
CA GLY A 119 43.20 31.85 -3.75
C GLY A 119 42.99 30.48 -3.07
N ASN A 120 42.63 30.55 -1.79
CA ASN A 120 42.07 29.43 -1.03
C ASN A 120 40.56 29.36 -1.31
N GLY A 121 40.03 28.19 -1.71
CA GLY A 121 38.61 28.08 -2.07
C GLY A 121 38.28 28.62 -3.47
N ASP A 122 39.30 28.80 -4.31
CA ASP A 122 39.20 29.48 -5.61
C ASP A 122 38.96 28.48 -6.76
N SER A 123 38.89 28.98 -7.99
CA SER A 123 38.64 28.20 -9.19
C SER A 123 39.58 28.55 -10.34
N ALA A 124 39.63 27.68 -11.34
CA ALA A 124 40.19 27.95 -12.66
C ALA A 124 39.10 27.65 -13.70
N ARG A 125 38.84 28.60 -14.62
CA ARG A 125 37.74 28.54 -15.59
C ARG A 125 38.23 28.91 -16.99
N LEU A 126 37.86 28.13 -18.01
CA LEU A 126 38.16 28.40 -19.42
C LEU A 126 36.90 28.73 -20.23
N PHE A 127 36.96 29.79 -21.03
CA PHE A 127 35.85 30.25 -21.87
C PHE A 127 36.25 30.35 -23.35
N ALA A 128 35.30 30.08 -24.24
CA ALA A 128 35.54 29.99 -25.66
C ALA A 128 35.96 31.35 -26.27
N PRO A 129 36.74 31.36 -27.37
CA PRO A 129 37.09 32.60 -28.05
C PRO A 129 35.85 33.40 -28.46
N GLY A 130 35.82 34.69 -28.12
CA GLY A 130 34.70 35.58 -28.42
C GLY A 130 33.54 35.52 -27.41
N THR A 131 33.73 34.85 -26.27
CA THR A 131 32.84 34.98 -25.09
C THR A 131 32.63 36.45 -24.74
N ALA A 132 31.41 36.80 -24.36
CA ALA A 132 31.04 38.18 -24.07
C ALA A 132 31.83 38.72 -22.88
N THR A 133 32.60 39.79 -23.11
CA THR A 133 33.31 40.54 -22.08
C THR A 133 32.99 42.02 -22.19
N THR A 134 33.02 42.74 -21.08
CA THR A 134 33.06 44.21 -21.08
C THR A 134 34.50 44.68 -20.85
N VAL A 135 34.86 45.83 -21.42
CA VAL A 135 36.16 46.46 -21.20
C VAL A 135 35.96 47.63 -20.25
N THR A 136 36.67 47.63 -19.13
CA THR A 136 36.59 48.72 -18.14
C THR A 136 37.22 50.00 -18.67
N ALA A 137 37.08 51.11 -17.94
CA ALA A 137 37.76 52.37 -18.29
C ALA A 137 39.29 52.27 -18.23
N GLU A 138 39.82 51.18 -17.66
CA GLU A 138 41.26 50.93 -17.46
C GLU A 138 41.80 49.87 -18.46
N ASP A 139 41.02 49.54 -19.50
CA ASP A 139 41.32 48.51 -20.51
C ASP A 139 41.39 47.05 -19.95
N GLU A 140 40.79 46.80 -18.78
CA GLU A 140 40.66 45.45 -18.20
C GLU A 140 39.42 44.72 -18.75
N LEU A 141 39.52 43.40 -18.90
CA LEU A 141 38.43 42.53 -19.37
C LEU A 141 37.62 42.04 -18.17
N VAL A 142 36.30 42.15 -18.24
CA VAL A 142 35.36 41.60 -17.26
C VAL A 142 34.41 40.63 -17.96
N LEU A 143 34.27 39.42 -17.43
CA LEU A 143 33.37 38.39 -17.97
C LEU A 143 31.90 38.77 -17.76
N ASP A 144 31.04 38.39 -18.70
CA ASP A 144 29.59 38.41 -18.46
C ASP A 144 29.28 37.40 -17.33
N PRO A 145 28.55 37.80 -16.25
CA PRO A 145 28.18 36.88 -15.17
C PRO A 145 27.32 35.69 -15.60
N GLN A 146 26.81 35.69 -16.84
CA GLN A 146 26.09 34.57 -17.45
C GLN A 146 26.96 33.73 -18.40
N ALA A 147 28.24 34.05 -18.54
CA ALA A 147 29.17 33.26 -19.33
C ALA A 147 29.36 31.88 -18.70
N VAL A 148 29.28 30.85 -19.53
CA VAL A 148 29.46 29.46 -19.12
C VAL A 148 30.85 29.01 -19.54
N PRO A 149 31.73 28.57 -18.61
CA PRO A 149 33.01 28.02 -18.99
C PRO A 149 32.81 26.68 -19.70
N PHE A 150 33.65 26.37 -20.68
CA PHE A 150 33.66 25.04 -21.31
C PHE A 150 34.47 24.03 -20.50
N ASP A 151 35.37 24.49 -19.63
CA ASP A 151 35.99 23.66 -18.60
C ASP A 151 36.28 24.48 -17.34
N SER A 152 36.14 23.86 -16.16
CA SER A 152 36.36 24.52 -14.87
C SER A 152 36.71 23.54 -13.76
N THR A 153 37.41 24.02 -12.73
CA THR A 153 37.68 23.30 -11.48
C THR A 153 37.71 24.24 -10.29
N THR A 154 37.35 23.74 -9.11
CA THR A 154 37.30 24.50 -7.85
C THR A 154 37.95 23.68 -6.74
N TRP A 155 38.74 24.31 -5.87
CA TRP A 155 39.40 23.66 -4.72
C TRP A 155 38.86 24.24 -3.41
N LEU A 156 37.76 23.66 -2.88
CA LEU A 156 37.00 24.22 -1.76
C LEU A 156 37.77 24.19 -0.43
N GLY A 157 37.96 25.36 0.19
CA GLY A 157 38.48 25.48 1.56
C GLY A 157 39.96 25.14 1.76
N HIS A 158 40.71 24.90 0.68
CA HIS A 158 42.18 24.77 0.70
C HIS A 158 42.84 25.54 -0.46
N HIS A 159 44.17 25.61 -0.49
CA HIS A 159 44.93 26.03 -1.67
C HIS A 159 45.15 24.82 -2.61
N ALA A 160 45.45 25.05 -3.89
CA ALA A 160 45.89 24.00 -4.82
C ALA A 160 47.38 23.67 -4.57
N GLU A 161 47.70 23.11 -3.39
CA GLU A 161 49.06 22.80 -2.94
C GLU A 161 49.28 21.29 -2.72
N PRO A 162 50.37 20.69 -3.26
CA PRO A 162 51.40 21.32 -4.08
C PRO A 162 50.91 21.64 -5.50
N SER A 163 49.96 20.86 -6.02
CA SER A 163 49.14 21.18 -7.20
C SER A 163 47.87 20.32 -7.21
N TRP A 164 46.85 20.79 -7.94
CA TRP A 164 45.53 20.21 -8.10
C TRP A 164 45.32 19.87 -9.58
N GLY A 165 45.20 18.59 -9.93
CA GLY A 165 45.18 18.17 -11.33
C GLY A 165 44.33 16.94 -11.63
N ARG A 166 44.01 16.74 -12.90
CA ARG A 166 43.21 15.61 -13.39
C ARG A 166 44.00 14.32 -13.37
N CYS A 167 43.42 13.25 -12.84
CA CYS A 167 44.07 11.94 -12.76
C CYS A 167 43.19 10.80 -13.27
N PRO A 168 43.49 10.19 -14.43
CA PRO A 168 44.56 10.53 -15.39
C PRO A 168 44.33 11.86 -16.12
N ASP A 169 45.36 12.43 -16.77
CA ASP A 169 45.27 13.68 -17.56
C ASP A 169 44.02 13.74 -18.43
N ALA A 170 43.42 14.93 -18.51
CA ALA A 170 42.21 15.27 -19.27
C ALA A 170 40.92 14.54 -18.92
N THR A 171 40.95 13.22 -18.70
CA THR A 171 39.75 12.39 -18.51
C THR A 171 39.42 12.10 -17.06
N GLY A 172 40.41 12.25 -16.17
CA GLY A 172 40.25 12.00 -14.74
C GLY A 172 39.59 13.14 -13.98
N GLY A 173 39.08 12.80 -12.79
CA GLY A 173 38.67 13.79 -11.79
C GLY A 173 39.88 14.57 -11.26
N PHE A 174 39.64 15.77 -10.73
CA PHE A 174 40.69 16.56 -10.10
C PHE A 174 41.02 16.02 -8.70
N THR A 175 42.31 15.94 -8.38
CA THR A 175 42.83 15.52 -7.09
C THR A 175 44.13 16.27 -6.78
N LEU A 176 44.58 16.22 -5.53
CA LEU A 176 45.94 16.68 -5.18
C LEU A 176 46.97 15.71 -5.75
N LEU A 177 47.94 16.24 -6.49
CA LEU A 177 48.99 15.45 -7.12
C LEU A 177 50.15 15.18 -6.16
N ASP A 178 50.86 14.06 -6.37
CA ASP A 178 52.03 13.70 -5.55
C ASP A 178 53.17 14.72 -5.72
N GLU A 179 53.35 15.22 -6.94
CA GLU A 179 54.32 16.26 -7.29
C GLU A 179 53.76 17.15 -8.43
N PRO A 180 54.02 18.47 -8.42
CA PRO A 180 53.60 19.33 -9.52
C PRO A 180 54.32 19.02 -10.84
N SER A 181 53.58 19.04 -11.95
CA SER A 181 54.03 18.53 -13.26
C SER A 181 53.85 19.52 -14.43
N PRO A 182 54.20 20.81 -14.30
CA PRO A 182 53.97 21.79 -15.36
C PRO A 182 54.68 21.43 -16.68
N GLY A 183 53.91 21.37 -17.75
CA GLY A 183 54.30 21.01 -19.11
C GLY A 183 54.44 19.51 -19.36
N ALA A 184 53.97 18.66 -18.45
CA ALA A 184 54.16 17.21 -18.48
C ALA A 184 52.91 16.46 -18.00
N VAL A 185 52.95 15.13 -18.11
CA VAL A 185 51.86 14.25 -17.62
C VAL A 185 51.76 14.34 -16.10
N ASN A 186 50.54 14.38 -15.56
CA ASN A 186 50.31 14.48 -14.12
C ASN A 186 50.89 13.29 -13.36
N ILE A 187 51.58 13.58 -12.26
CA ILE A 187 52.09 12.57 -11.34
C ILE A 187 50.99 12.24 -10.34
N CYS A 188 50.08 11.37 -10.78
CA CYS A 188 48.93 10.99 -10.00
C CYS A 188 49.31 10.22 -8.73
N PRO A 189 48.61 10.47 -7.60
CA PRO A 189 48.73 9.62 -6.43
C PRO A 189 48.41 8.17 -6.82
N ALA A 190 49.14 7.23 -6.22
CA ALA A 190 48.82 5.82 -6.42
C ALA A 190 47.34 5.59 -6.02
N PRO A 191 46.53 4.92 -6.86
CA PRO A 191 45.12 4.70 -6.56
C PRO A 191 45.02 3.90 -5.26
N VAL A 192 44.29 4.45 -4.29
CA VAL A 192 43.99 3.74 -3.05
C VAL A 192 43.08 2.56 -3.41
N THR A 193 43.53 1.36 -3.10
CA THR A 193 42.73 0.15 -3.37
C THR A 193 41.59 0.02 -2.37
N ALA A 194 40.51 -0.67 -2.74
CA ALA A 194 39.42 -1.00 -1.82
C ALA A 194 39.93 -1.69 -0.53
N ALA A 195 40.96 -2.54 -0.67
CA ALA A 195 41.59 -3.21 0.46
C ALA A 195 42.33 -2.25 1.42
N GLU A 196 42.86 -1.14 0.91
CA GLU A 196 43.51 -0.12 1.73
C GLU A 196 42.47 0.80 2.39
N ALA A 197 41.37 1.09 1.69
CA ALA A 197 40.34 2.05 2.09
C ALA A 197 39.32 1.50 3.10
N PHE A 198 38.74 0.34 2.84
CA PHE A 198 37.51 -0.09 3.52
C PHE A 198 37.76 -0.94 4.76
N ARG A 199 36.99 -0.69 5.81
CA ARG A 199 37.01 -1.47 7.06
C ARG A 199 35.59 -1.77 7.51
N ILE A 200 35.33 -3.01 7.89
CA ILE A 200 34.09 -3.39 8.59
C ILE A 200 34.03 -2.54 9.86
N ASN A 201 32.93 -1.81 10.00
CA ASN A 201 32.71 -0.87 11.08
C ASN A 201 31.71 -1.41 12.10
N GLU A 202 30.60 -1.96 11.66
CA GLU A 202 29.52 -2.44 12.53
C GLU A 202 28.83 -3.67 11.94
N THR A 203 28.42 -4.63 12.78
CA THR A 203 27.66 -5.80 12.34
C THR A 203 26.53 -6.11 13.31
N GLN A 204 25.33 -6.37 12.79
CA GLN A 204 24.19 -6.86 13.55
C GLN A 204 23.78 -8.26 13.10
N SER A 205 23.44 -9.07 14.08
CA SER A 205 22.94 -10.42 13.95
C SER A 205 21.98 -10.64 15.10
N THR A 206 20.70 -10.88 14.85
CA THR A 206 19.68 -10.96 15.92
C THR A 206 18.81 -12.20 15.81
N GLY A 207 18.65 -12.77 14.61
CA GLY A 207 17.76 -13.92 14.36
C GLY A 207 16.26 -13.57 14.32
N ASP A 208 15.90 -12.32 14.66
CA ASP A 208 14.53 -11.80 14.73
C ASP A 208 14.37 -10.51 13.87
N SER A 209 15.43 -10.06 13.17
CA SER A 209 15.44 -8.95 12.22
C SER A 209 16.48 -9.22 11.12
N ALA A 210 16.47 -8.43 10.03
CA ALA A 210 17.49 -8.52 9.00
C ALA A 210 18.90 -8.27 9.59
N ASP A 211 19.88 -9.08 9.16
CA ASP A 211 21.26 -8.93 9.58
C ASP A 211 21.91 -7.79 8.76
N PHE A 212 22.88 -7.08 9.34
CA PHE A 212 23.60 -6.06 8.57
C PHE A 212 25.11 -6.05 8.79
N ILE A 213 25.83 -5.57 7.78
CA ILE A 213 27.27 -5.29 7.78
C ILE A 213 27.46 -3.85 7.31
N GLU A 214 28.01 -3.00 8.17
CA GLU A 214 28.45 -1.66 7.81
C GLU A 214 29.95 -1.64 7.55
N VAL A 215 30.36 -0.91 6.51
CA VAL A 215 31.76 -0.70 6.11
C VAL A 215 32.06 0.79 6.00
N VAL A 216 33.17 1.26 6.57
CA VAL A 216 33.62 2.66 6.49
C VAL A 216 34.80 2.83 5.54
N ASN A 217 34.81 3.91 4.76
CA ASN A 217 35.97 4.35 3.98
C ASN A 217 36.95 5.13 4.87
N THR A 218 38.08 4.52 5.20
CA THR A 218 39.15 5.13 6.01
C THR A 218 40.18 5.92 5.19
N ALA A 219 40.08 5.93 3.86
CA ALA A 219 40.93 6.73 3.00
C ALA A 219 40.57 8.22 3.09
N SER A 220 41.52 9.10 2.77
CA SER A 220 41.29 10.55 2.71
C SER A 220 40.70 11.03 1.38
N VAL A 221 40.29 10.09 0.52
CA VAL A 221 39.73 10.33 -0.82
C VAL A 221 38.54 9.40 -1.05
N PRO A 222 37.60 9.74 -1.95
CA PRO A 222 36.58 8.79 -2.38
C PRO A 222 37.20 7.54 -2.99
N VAL A 223 36.65 6.37 -2.67
CA VAL A 223 37.08 5.07 -3.21
C VAL A 223 35.86 4.27 -3.60
N SER A 224 35.89 3.61 -4.76
CA SER A 224 34.77 2.78 -5.18
C SER A 224 34.68 1.47 -4.40
N PHE A 225 33.47 1.14 -3.91
CA PHE A 225 33.18 -0.13 -3.24
C PHE A 225 32.79 -1.25 -4.23
N ASP A 226 32.60 -0.93 -5.51
CA ASP A 226 32.22 -1.90 -6.52
C ASP A 226 33.27 -3.01 -6.68
N GLY A 227 32.79 -4.23 -6.82
CA GLY A 227 33.56 -5.45 -6.96
C GLY A 227 34.09 -6.04 -5.66
N VAL A 228 33.97 -5.34 -4.51
CA VAL A 228 34.30 -5.92 -3.19
C VAL A 228 33.44 -7.14 -2.96
N VAL A 229 34.06 -8.23 -2.49
CA VAL A 229 33.36 -9.49 -2.20
C VAL A 229 33.13 -9.59 -0.70
N VAL A 230 31.89 -9.85 -0.30
CA VAL A 230 31.45 -9.97 1.10
C VAL A 230 30.99 -11.41 1.35
N MET A 231 31.40 -11.99 2.47
CA MET A 231 31.04 -13.36 2.87
C MET A 231 30.85 -13.47 4.39
N ASP A 232 30.05 -14.46 4.81
CA ASP A 232 29.96 -14.94 6.19
C ASP A 232 31.20 -15.80 6.56
N SER A 233 31.15 -16.62 7.62
CA SER A 233 32.23 -17.56 7.97
C SER A 233 32.42 -18.75 7.01
N LYS A 234 31.48 -18.99 6.09
CA LYS A 234 31.53 -20.10 5.14
C LYS A 234 32.05 -19.60 3.79
N ASP A 235 32.87 -20.43 3.15
CA ASP A 235 33.45 -20.10 1.84
C ASP A 235 32.54 -20.52 0.68
N GLU A 236 31.23 -20.67 0.93
CA GLU A 236 30.27 -21.24 -0.02
C GLU A 236 29.43 -20.19 -0.75
N ASP A 237 29.09 -19.08 -0.08
CA ASP A 237 28.20 -18.05 -0.63
C ASP A 237 28.86 -16.67 -0.53
N ALA A 238 29.04 -16.01 -1.68
CA ALA A 238 29.57 -14.67 -1.78
C ALA A 238 28.52 -13.71 -2.31
N TRP A 239 28.53 -12.50 -1.77
CA TRP A 239 27.98 -11.35 -2.46
C TRP A 239 29.11 -10.50 -3.05
N VAL A 240 28.92 -10.01 -4.28
CA VAL A 240 29.87 -9.12 -4.95
C VAL A 240 29.20 -7.77 -5.15
N ALA A 241 29.74 -6.73 -4.53
CA ALA A 241 29.20 -5.38 -4.62
C ALA A 241 29.13 -4.91 -6.07
N THR A 242 27.96 -4.45 -6.50
CA THR A 242 27.74 -3.84 -7.82
C THR A 242 26.78 -2.68 -7.71
N GLY A 243 27.14 -1.53 -8.27
CA GLY A 243 26.26 -0.35 -8.33
C GLY A 243 26.33 0.56 -7.09
N ILE A 244 27.26 0.33 -6.16
CA ILE A 244 27.47 1.19 -4.99
C ILE A 244 28.32 2.42 -5.36
N GLY A 245 29.23 2.31 -6.33
CA GLY A 245 30.01 3.45 -6.81
C GLY A 245 31.04 3.97 -5.80
N GLU A 246 31.35 5.28 -5.86
CA GLU A 246 32.36 5.94 -5.02
C GLU A 246 31.81 6.28 -3.63
N VAL A 247 32.49 5.81 -2.58
CA VAL A 247 32.20 6.14 -1.19
C VAL A 247 33.11 7.28 -0.76
N PRO A 248 32.59 8.44 -0.31
CA PRO A 248 33.41 9.58 0.14
C PRO A 248 34.38 9.22 1.26
N ALA A 249 35.41 10.04 1.45
CA ALA A 249 36.34 9.90 2.59
C ALA A 249 35.56 9.98 3.91
N GLY A 250 35.68 8.96 4.77
CA GLY A 250 34.90 8.85 6.01
C GLY A 250 33.43 8.45 5.84
N GLY A 251 32.96 8.18 4.62
CA GLY A 251 31.61 7.69 4.34
C GLY A 251 31.43 6.20 4.67
N TYR A 252 30.17 5.78 4.83
CA TYR A 252 29.77 4.42 5.20
C TYR A 252 29.02 3.73 4.06
N VAL A 253 29.07 2.40 4.06
CA VAL A 253 28.28 1.51 3.22
C VAL A 253 27.51 0.58 4.14
N HIS A 254 26.19 0.60 4.07
CA HIS A 254 25.31 -0.23 4.88
C HIS A 254 24.76 -1.39 4.03
N LEU A 255 25.13 -2.62 4.38
CA LEU A 255 24.72 -3.83 3.67
C LEU A 255 23.75 -4.62 4.53
N VAL A 256 22.58 -4.93 4.00
CA VAL A 256 21.48 -5.62 4.72
C VAL A 256 21.24 -7.00 4.11
N SER A 257 20.93 -8.00 4.94
CA SER A 257 20.54 -9.33 4.48
C SER A 257 19.28 -9.26 3.61
N ASP A 258 19.17 -10.17 2.66
CA ASP A 258 18.06 -10.32 1.71
C ASP A 258 17.90 -9.16 0.69
N VAL A 259 18.50 -8.00 0.97
CA VAL A 259 18.67 -6.89 0.00
C VAL A 259 20.00 -7.04 -0.73
N HIS A 260 21.09 -7.13 0.04
CA HIS A 260 22.44 -7.17 -0.50
C HIS A 260 22.97 -8.59 -0.52
N PHE A 261 22.83 -9.37 0.54
CA PHE A 261 23.37 -10.72 0.62
C PHE A 261 22.36 -11.71 1.18
N SER A 262 22.35 -12.94 0.64
CA SER A 262 21.38 -13.99 1.01
C SER A 262 21.90 -14.98 2.06
N PHE A 263 23.10 -14.76 2.60
CA PHE A 263 23.64 -15.58 3.68
C PHE A 263 23.26 -14.98 5.04
N GLY A 264 22.88 -15.82 6.01
CA GLY A 264 22.60 -15.36 7.37
C GLY A 264 23.88 -15.20 8.20
N LEU A 265 23.90 -14.22 9.11
CA LEU A 265 24.93 -14.02 10.11
C LEU A 265 24.46 -14.66 11.42
N GLY A 266 24.97 -15.85 11.74
CA GLY A 266 24.54 -16.62 12.90
C GLY A 266 25.25 -16.27 14.22
N LYS A 267 25.00 -17.10 15.26
CA LYS A 267 25.77 -17.03 16.51
C LYS A 267 27.23 -17.38 16.25
N GLY A 268 28.15 -16.50 16.66
CA GLY A 268 29.57 -16.74 16.48
C GLY A 268 30.09 -16.68 15.05
N ASP A 269 29.32 -16.08 14.15
CA ASP A 269 29.69 -15.95 12.75
C ASP A 269 30.78 -14.91 12.53
N SER A 270 31.11 -14.67 11.26
CA SER A 270 32.06 -13.65 10.84
C SER A 270 31.54 -12.87 9.64
N ALA A 271 31.87 -11.59 9.57
CA ALA A 271 31.81 -10.83 8.33
C ALA A 271 33.22 -10.68 7.74
N ARG A 272 33.37 -10.90 6.44
CA ARG A 272 34.66 -10.89 5.73
C ARG A 272 34.59 -10.11 4.42
N LEU A 273 35.60 -9.27 4.17
CA LEU A 273 35.75 -8.50 2.93
C LEU A 273 36.96 -8.98 2.12
N PHE A 274 36.77 -9.24 0.83
CA PHE A 274 37.82 -9.62 -0.11
C PHE A 274 37.93 -8.63 -1.27
N ALA A 275 39.14 -8.52 -1.82
CA ALA A 275 39.47 -7.53 -2.82
C ALA A 275 38.67 -7.74 -4.13
N PRO A 276 38.40 -6.64 -4.88
CA PRO A 276 37.82 -6.75 -6.20
C PRO A 276 38.57 -7.70 -7.14
N GLY A 277 37.80 -8.54 -7.84
CA GLY A 277 38.34 -9.56 -8.73
C GLY A 277 38.79 -10.86 -8.05
N THR A 278 38.44 -11.07 -6.77
CA THR A 278 38.62 -12.35 -6.09
C THR A 278 37.92 -13.47 -6.86
N ALA A 279 38.63 -14.58 -7.13
CA ALA A 279 38.12 -15.65 -7.97
C ALA A 279 37.09 -16.51 -7.23
N LEU A 280 35.87 -16.56 -7.75
CA LEU A 280 34.76 -17.36 -7.25
C LEU A 280 34.49 -18.57 -8.16
N THR A 281 33.87 -19.60 -7.60
CA THR A 281 33.35 -20.76 -8.34
C THR A 281 32.05 -20.41 -9.07
N GLU A 282 31.58 -21.29 -9.97
CA GLU A 282 30.29 -21.07 -10.66
C GLU A 282 29.08 -21.00 -9.71
N VAL A 283 29.23 -21.48 -8.47
CA VAL A 283 28.18 -21.47 -7.44
C VAL A 283 28.43 -20.40 -6.35
N GLY A 284 29.31 -19.42 -6.58
CA GLY A 284 29.51 -18.30 -5.67
C GLY A 284 30.63 -18.45 -4.64
N GLY A 285 30.98 -19.67 -4.21
CA GLY A 285 32.04 -19.86 -3.21
C GLY A 285 33.47 -19.53 -3.66
N LEU A 286 34.43 -19.44 -2.73
CA LEU A 286 35.84 -19.14 -3.06
C LEU A 286 36.47 -20.23 -3.93
N ALA A 287 37.06 -19.86 -5.08
CA ALA A 287 37.74 -20.80 -5.97
C ALA A 287 39.05 -21.36 -5.39
N ALA A 288 39.65 -20.64 -4.45
CA ALA A 288 40.81 -21.05 -3.67
C ALA A 288 40.83 -20.27 -2.34
N ALA A 289 41.55 -20.79 -1.34
CA ALA A 289 41.75 -20.06 -0.09
C ALA A 289 42.48 -18.73 -0.36
N VAL A 290 41.80 -17.63 -0.05
CA VAL A 290 42.29 -16.25 -0.12
C VAL A 290 42.08 -15.65 1.26
N GLU A 291 43.00 -14.80 1.71
CA GLU A 291 42.83 -14.08 2.98
C GLU A 291 41.95 -12.84 2.73
N PRO A 292 40.92 -12.59 3.55
CA PRO A 292 40.17 -11.34 3.48
C PRO A 292 41.08 -10.16 3.86
N PHE A 293 40.85 -8.99 3.27
CA PHE A 293 41.60 -7.79 3.64
C PHE A 293 41.09 -7.18 4.95
N ASP A 294 39.84 -7.45 5.31
CA ASP A 294 39.30 -7.16 6.63
C ASP A 294 38.26 -8.20 7.03
N ALA A 295 38.21 -8.52 8.32
CA ALA A 295 37.31 -9.52 8.86
C ALA A 295 37.05 -9.29 10.35
N THR A 296 35.87 -9.68 10.80
CA THR A 296 35.52 -9.73 12.22
C THR A 296 34.79 -11.03 12.54
N THR A 297 34.93 -11.51 13.77
CA THR A 297 34.23 -12.69 14.28
C THR A 297 33.81 -12.39 15.70
N TRP A 298 32.53 -12.59 16.00
CA TRP A 298 31.99 -12.35 17.34
C TRP A 298 31.97 -13.63 18.18
N PRO A 299 31.71 -13.55 19.50
CA PRO A 299 31.75 -14.70 20.39
C PRO A 299 30.82 -15.84 19.94
N ALA A 300 31.33 -17.08 20.03
CA ALA A 300 30.72 -18.29 19.47
C ALA A 300 29.27 -18.60 19.91
N ASP A 301 28.85 -18.04 21.04
CA ASP A 301 27.57 -18.27 21.70
C ASP A 301 26.65 -17.03 21.69
N GLN A 302 26.98 -16.00 20.91
CA GLN A 302 26.27 -14.72 20.89
C GLN A 302 25.83 -14.34 19.48
N HIS A 303 24.62 -13.78 19.41
CA HIS A 303 24.18 -12.86 18.37
C HIS A 303 24.77 -11.47 18.68
N THR A 304 24.94 -10.62 17.68
CA THR A 304 25.47 -9.26 17.88
C THR A 304 24.32 -8.29 18.13
N ALA A 305 23.63 -8.43 19.27
CA ALA A 305 22.58 -7.54 19.73
C ALA A 305 23.06 -6.69 20.93
N PRO A 306 23.08 -5.34 20.90
CA PRO A 306 22.52 -4.49 19.84
C PRO A 306 23.32 -4.54 18.53
N THR A 307 24.65 -4.36 18.55
CA THR A 307 25.56 -4.64 17.41
C THR A 307 26.96 -5.01 17.92
N TRP A 308 27.84 -5.40 16.99
CA TRP A 308 29.26 -5.65 17.20
C TRP A 308 30.06 -4.67 16.32
N GLY A 309 30.61 -3.64 16.95
CA GLY A 309 31.17 -2.47 16.28
C GLY A 309 32.63 -2.22 16.63
N ARG A 310 33.34 -1.56 15.73
CA ARG A 310 34.76 -1.22 15.83
C ARG A 310 34.93 0.11 16.56
N CYS A 311 35.66 0.12 17.67
CA CYS A 311 35.75 1.27 18.57
C CYS A 311 37.20 1.70 18.85
N PRO A 312 37.69 2.84 18.34
CA PRO A 312 37.02 3.79 17.42
C PRO A 312 36.81 3.27 15.99
N ASP A 313 35.93 3.91 15.24
CA ASP A 313 35.55 3.54 13.88
C ASP A 313 36.73 3.34 12.94
N GLY A 314 36.61 2.31 12.08
CA GLY A 314 37.61 1.90 11.10
C GLY A 314 38.99 1.48 11.63
N THR A 315 39.32 1.73 12.90
CA THR A 315 40.70 1.63 13.42
C THR A 315 40.84 0.89 14.74
N GLY A 316 39.75 0.80 15.51
CA GLY A 316 39.72 0.21 16.83
C GLY A 316 39.54 -1.31 16.85
N ASP A 317 39.42 -1.82 18.08
CA ASP A 317 39.05 -3.21 18.34
C ASP A 317 37.52 -3.34 18.28
N PHE A 318 37.02 -4.52 17.88
CA PHE A 318 35.59 -4.79 17.94
C PHE A 318 35.10 -5.01 19.37
N THR A 319 33.93 -4.46 19.68
CA THR A 319 33.26 -4.60 20.96
C THR A 319 31.74 -4.54 20.76
N THR A 320 30.99 -4.96 21.78
CA THR A 320 29.54 -4.75 21.80
C THR A 320 29.27 -3.26 21.98
N THR A 321 28.48 -2.67 21.09
CA THR A 321 28.12 -1.25 21.12
C THR A 321 26.96 -1.00 22.10
N GLY A 322 26.68 0.28 22.38
CA GLY A 322 25.49 0.69 23.13
C GLY A 322 24.20 0.69 22.31
N ALA A 323 24.28 0.85 20.99
CA ALA A 323 23.17 0.85 20.04
C ALA A 323 23.68 0.57 18.62
N ALA A 324 22.77 0.23 17.70
CA ALA A 324 23.07 0.22 16.27
C ALA A 324 23.20 1.65 15.73
N THR A 325 24.19 1.91 14.89
CA THR A 325 24.51 3.25 14.36
C THR A 325 24.78 3.25 12.85
N PRO A 326 23.88 2.71 12.01
CA PRO A 326 24.09 2.70 10.57
C PRO A 326 24.19 4.14 10.02
N GLY A 327 25.19 4.39 9.17
CA GLY A 327 25.51 5.69 8.58
C GLY A 327 26.30 6.64 9.50
N ALA A 328 26.53 6.25 10.76
CA ALA A 328 27.09 7.12 11.79
C ALA A 328 28.27 6.47 12.54
N ALA A 329 28.89 7.26 13.42
CA ALA A 329 29.98 6.75 14.24
C ALA A 329 29.48 5.79 15.34
N ASN A 330 30.19 4.67 15.56
CA ASN A 330 29.80 3.63 16.50
C ASN A 330 29.57 4.13 17.94
N ASP A 331 28.50 3.66 18.59
CA ASP A 331 28.27 3.90 20.02
C ASP A 331 29.19 3.04 20.89
N CYS A 332 30.40 3.55 21.12
CA CYS A 332 31.43 2.92 21.93
C CYS A 332 31.22 2.99 23.45
N SER A 333 30.02 3.35 23.92
CA SER A 333 29.72 3.41 25.36
C SER A 333 29.61 2.02 26.01
N GLY A 334 29.18 1.00 25.26
CA GLY A 334 29.04 -0.39 25.73
C GLY A 334 27.90 -0.63 26.72
N ASP A 335 27.06 0.37 26.98
CA ASP A 335 25.85 0.27 27.80
C ASP A 335 24.63 0.44 26.88
N SER A 336 23.75 -0.56 26.79
CA SER A 336 22.51 -0.45 26.01
C SER A 336 21.67 0.72 26.52
N GLN A 337 21.58 1.82 25.76
CA GLN A 337 20.67 2.90 26.08
C GLN A 337 19.23 2.39 25.85
N PRO A 338 18.28 2.63 26.78
CA PRO A 338 16.88 2.49 26.44
C PRO A 338 16.57 3.47 25.29
N PRO A 339 15.72 3.07 24.32
CA PRO A 339 15.40 3.91 23.18
C PRO A 339 14.95 5.29 23.67
N VAL A 340 15.53 6.33 23.06
CA VAL A 340 15.10 7.71 23.29
C VAL A 340 13.66 7.78 22.83
N GLU A 341 12.76 8.23 23.71
CA GLU A 341 11.35 8.41 23.37
C GLU A 341 11.25 9.38 22.18
N GLU A 342 10.77 8.86 21.04
CA GLU A 342 10.63 9.66 19.83
C GLU A 342 9.66 10.83 20.06
N PRO A 343 9.89 11.98 19.42
CA PRO A 343 8.90 13.05 19.38
C PRO A 343 7.57 12.51 18.83
N ALA A 344 6.46 12.93 19.44
CA ALA A 344 5.11 12.50 19.03
C ALA A 344 4.80 12.90 17.57
N GLU A 345 5.33 14.03 17.10
CA GLU A 345 5.32 14.50 15.72
C GLU A 345 6.62 15.27 15.47
N LEU A 346 7.19 15.20 14.27
CA LEU A 346 8.35 15.99 13.89
C LEU A 346 8.13 16.68 12.53
N SER A 347 8.25 18.01 12.53
CA SER A 347 8.30 18.87 11.36
C SER A 347 9.48 19.82 11.55
N GLY A 348 10.50 19.64 10.70
CA GLY A 348 11.71 20.45 10.67
C GLY A 348 11.81 21.17 9.34
N ASP A 349 12.93 20.96 8.64
CA ASP A 349 13.11 21.41 7.26
C ASP A 349 12.30 20.55 6.27
N LEU A 350 11.92 19.34 6.68
CA LEU A 350 11.02 18.42 5.96
C LEU A 350 9.76 18.12 6.80
N ALA A 351 8.68 17.75 6.10
CA ALA A 351 7.46 17.23 6.70
C ALA A 351 6.86 16.13 5.83
N ILE A 352 6.22 15.13 6.43
CA ILE A 352 5.34 14.21 5.71
C ILE A 352 4.11 15.02 5.28
N ASN A 353 3.79 15.03 3.98
CA ASN A 353 2.75 15.85 3.37
C ASN A 353 1.47 15.08 3.08
N GLU A 354 1.60 13.89 2.51
CA GLU A 354 0.49 13.01 2.16
C GLU A 354 0.93 11.56 2.34
N VAL A 355 0.01 10.69 2.79
CA VAL A 355 0.22 9.25 2.97
C VAL A 355 -0.97 8.53 2.36
N GLU A 356 -0.67 7.69 1.37
CA GLU A 356 -1.57 6.66 0.88
C GLU A 356 -1.15 5.33 1.51
N SER A 357 -2.11 4.69 2.16
CA SER A 357 -1.88 3.44 2.91
C SER A 357 -2.96 2.40 2.65
N ASN A 358 -3.94 2.72 1.79
CA ASN A 358 -5.13 1.91 1.58
C ASN A 358 -5.57 1.91 0.10
N GLY A 359 -4.68 2.39 -0.78
CA GLY A 359 -4.88 2.41 -2.22
C GLY A 359 -4.51 1.08 -2.88
N ASP A 360 -5.08 0.85 -4.04
CA ASP A 360 -5.22 -0.43 -4.74
C ASP A 360 -4.00 -0.85 -5.59
N ASP A 361 -2.95 -0.01 -5.70
CA ASP A 361 -1.74 -0.30 -6.50
C ASP A 361 -0.43 -0.41 -5.69
N THR A 362 -0.16 0.50 -4.74
CA THR A 362 1.06 0.57 -3.89
C THR A 362 0.87 1.58 -2.76
N ASP A 363 1.50 1.34 -1.60
CA ASP A 363 1.63 2.34 -0.54
C ASP A 363 2.62 3.43 -0.93
N TRP A 364 2.36 4.68 -0.55
CA TRP A 364 3.31 5.74 -0.81
C TRP A 364 3.19 6.89 0.18
N VAL A 365 4.31 7.59 0.35
CA VAL A 365 4.42 8.77 1.21
C VAL A 365 5.04 9.91 0.45
N GLU A 366 4.45 11.10 0.58
CA GLU A 366 5.02 12.31 0.04
C GLU A 366 5.70 13.13 1.14
N VAL A 367 6.89 13.61 0.85
CA VAL A 367 7.69 14.48 1.72
C VAL A 367 7.74 15.88 1.13
N ALA A 368 7.37 16.88 1.93
CA ALA A 368 7.46 18.30 1.60
C ALA A 368 8.75 18.93 2.17
N ASN A 369 9.43 19.73 1.35
CA ASN A 369 10.53 20.58 1.77
C ASN A 369 10.02 21.98 2.14
N LEU A 370 10.21 22.37 3.39
CA LEU A 370 9.75 23.65 3.95
C LEU A 370 10.78 24.78 3.81
N THR A 371 11.94 24.49 3.21
CA THR A 371 13.04 25.44 3.01
C THR A 371 13.10 25.99 1.58
N ASP A 372 13.94 27.00 1.35
CA ASP A 372 14.20 27.60 0.05
C ASP A 372 15.40 26.99 -0.69
N THR A 373 15.94 25.88 -0.18
CA THR A 373 17.03 25.12 -0.80
C THR A 373 16.63 23.65 -1.01
N PRO A 374 17.01 22.99 -2.12
CA PRO A 374 16.78 21.56 -2.27
C PRO A 374 17.46 20.75 -1.16
N ILE A 375 16.81 19.68 -0.70
CA ILE A 375 17.33 18.77 0.33
C ILE A 375 17.53 17.39 -0.32
N ASP A 376 18.77 16.90 -0.30
CA ASP A 376 19.09 15.56 -0.75
C ASP A 376 18.83 14.57 0.39
N ILE A 377 17.92 13.63 0.15
CA ILE A 377 17.55 12.59 1.11
C ILE A 377 18.02 11.21 0.66
N SER A 378 18.95 11.13 -0.29
CA SER A 378 19.53 9.87 -0.77
C SER A 378 20.17 9.08 0.39
N GLY A 379 19.81 7.80 0.52
CA GLY A 379 20.35 6.89 1.53
C GLY A 379 19.78 7.09 2.94
N TRP A 380 18.82 7.99 3.12
CA TRP A 380 18.11 8.17 4.39
C TRP A 380 17.28 6.94 4.74
N ALA A 381 17.18 6.61 6.03
CA ALA A 381 16.48 5.41 6.47
C ALA A 381 14.96 5.66 6.56
N ILE A 382 14.18 4.71 6.08
CA ILE A 382 12.72 4.65 6.12
C ILE A 382 12.31 3.56 7.08
N LYS A 383 11.35 3.83 7.98
CA LYS A 383 10.76 2.82 8.87
C LYS A 383 9.26 3.01 9.01
N ASP A 384 8.54 1.93 9.24
CA ASP A 384 7.14 1.98 9.66
C ASP A 384 7.00 2.01 11.20
N ASN A 385 5.91 1.55 11.83
CA ASN A 385 5.82 1.45 13.30
C ASN A 385 6.71 0.37 13.95
N ASP A 386 7.34 -0.51 13.16
CA ASP A 386 8.25 -1.57 13.59
C ASP A 386 9.71 -1.16 13.29
N ASP A 387 10.56 -1.12 14.32
CA ASP A 387 11.97 -0.75 14.17
C ASP A 387 12.79 -1.76 13.35
N SER A 388 12.29 -3.00 13.22
CA SER A 388 12.92 -4.08 12.44
C SER A 388 12.67 -3.94 10.94
N ARG A 389 11.59 -3.26 10.54
CA ARG A 389 11.25 -2.98 9.14
C ARG A 389 11.92 -1.67 8.72
N THR A 390 13.09 -1.79 8.09
CA THR A 390 13.91 -0.64 7.67
C THR A 390 14.27 -0.74 6.19
N ASP A 391 14.07 0.36 5.46
CA ASP A 391 14.51 0.53 4.08
C ASP A 391 15.31 1.83 3.91
N VAL A 392 15.76 2.13 2.70
CA VAL A 392 16.53 3.34 2.38
C VAL A 392 15.96 4.08 1.18
N VAL A 393 15.97 5.40 1.25
CA VAL A 393 15.59 6.25 0.12
C VAL A 393 16.61 6.08 -1.02
N PRO A 394 16.18 5.82 -2.27
CA PRO A 394 17.08 5.60 -3.40
C PRO A 394 18.04 6.76 -3.68
N SER A 395 19.19 6.44 -4.28
CA SER A 395 20.18 7.44 -4.69
C SER A 395 19.63 8.42 -5.71
N GLY A 396 19.93 9.71 -5.55
CA GLY A 396 19.48 10.79 -6.44
C GLY A 396 18.15 11.43 -6.03
N SER A 397 17.62 11.08 -4.86
CA SER A 397 16.36 11.58 -4.33
C SER A 397 16.54 12.95 -3.69
N VAL A 398 16.24 14.00 -4.44
CA VAL A 398 16.35 15.39 -3.99
C VAL A 398 14.96 16.01 -3.91
N VAL A 399 14.53 16.40 -2.71
CA VAL A 399 13.27 17.14 -2.49
C VAL A 399 13.51 18.62 -2.88
N PRO A 400 12.87 19.14 -3.95
CA PRO A 400 13.11 20.51 -4.41
C PRO A 400 12.79 21.56 -3.34
N ALA A 401 13.42 22.74 -3.39
CA ALA A 401 13.10 23.87 -2.53
C ALA A 401 11.60 24.22 -2.58
N GLY A 402 10.91 24.20 -1.44
CA GLY A 402 9.45 24.41 -1.38
C GLY A 402 8.61 23.37 -2.14
N GLY A 403 9.22 22.26 -2.54
CA GLY A 403 8.62 21.23 -3.38
C GLY A 403 8.32 19.93 -2.63
N LEU A 404 7.85 18.95 -3.40
CA LEU A 404 7.40 17.65 -2.93
C LEU A 404 8.24 16.54 -3.58
N LEU A 405 8.40 15.42 -2.88
CA LEU A 405 8.97 14.19 -3.42
C LEU A 405 8.15 13.00 -2.92
N VAL A 406 7.79 12.10 -3.83
CA VAL A 406 7.09 10.85 -3.52
C VAL A 406 8.09 9.74 -3.26
N ILE A 407 7.89 9.00 -2.18
CA ILE A 407 8.57 7.77 -1.81
C ILE A 407 7.52 6.66 -1.93
N ASP A 408 7.73 5.74 -2.88
CA ASP A 408 6.79 4.69 -3.25
C ASP A 408 7.20 3.33 -2.68
N GLN A 409 6.24 2.43 -2.49
CA GLN A 409 6.49 1.01 -2.23
C GLN A 409 7.10 0.35 -3.48
N GLU A 410 7.88 -0.71 -3.28
CA GLU A 410 8.45 -1.49 -4.37
C GLU A 410 7.35 -2.05 -5.28
N SER A 411 7.47 -1.80 -6.59
CA SER A 411 6.56 -2.33 -7.60
C SER A 411 7.27 -2.58 -8.94
N ALA A 412 6.58 -3.22 -9.88
CA ALA A 412 7.12 -3.45 -11.23
C ALA A 412 7.52 -2.15 -11.96
N THR A 413 6.88 -1.03 -11.63
CA THR A 413 7.16 0.30 -12.20
C THR A 413 8.07 1.16 -11.32
N TYR A 414 8.25 0.79 -10.05
CA TYR A 414 9.16 1.42 -9.10
C TYR A 414 9.95 0.36 -8.29
N PRO A 415 10.92 -0.34 -8.90
CA PRO A 415 11.63 -1.49 -8.29
C PRO A 415 12.66 -1.10 -7.23
N GLN A 416 12.66 0.16 -6.81
CA GLN A 416 13.56 0.70 -5.80
C GLN A 416 12.76 1.37 -4.68
N GLY A 417 11.47 1.03 -4.56
CA GLY A 417 10.63 1.48 -3.47
C GLY A 417 10.91 0.75 -2.17
N PHE A 418 10.24 1.16 -1.10
CA PHE A 418 10.36 0.46 0.17
C PHE A 418 9.64 -0.90 0.12
N THR A 419 10.18 -1.92 0.77
CA THR A 419 9.72 -3.32 0.60
C THR A 419 8.61 -3.76 1.56
N PHE A 420 8.17 -2.91 2.48
CA PHE A 420 7.10 -3.19 3.44
C PHE A 420 5.83 -2.41 3.12
N GLY A 421 4.68 -2.85 3.63
CA GLY A 421 3.42 -2.11 3.52
C GLY A 421 3.20 -1.14 4.69
N LEU A 422 2.33 -0.15 4.50
CA LEU A 422 1.89 0.84 5.48
C LEU A 422 0.47 0.50 5.93
N GLY A 423 0.37 -0.11 7.12
CA GLY A 423 -0.87 -0.74 7.56
C GLY A 423 -1.88 0.18 8.25
N ASN A 424 -2.97 -0.43 8.72
CA ASN A 424 -3.98 0.21 9.54
C ASN A 424 -3.41 0.48 10.94
N GLY A 425 -3.38 1.75 11.38
CA GLY A 425 -2.79 2.07 12.68
C GLY A 425 -1.26 2.11 12.68
N ASP A 426 -0.67 2.63 11.61
CA ASP A 426 0.76 2.57 11.36
C ASP A 426 1.42 3.96 11.45
N THR A 427 2.70 4.02 11.08
CA THR A 427 3.53 5.21 11.11
C THR A 427 4.47 5.16 9.93
N PHE A 428 4.80 6.30 9.33
CA PHE A 428 5.97 6.45 8.48
C PHE A 428 7.02 7.32 9.18
N ARG A 429 8.28 6.90 9.17
CA ARG A 429 9.42 7.58 9.81
C ARG A 429 10.58 7.68 8.84
N LEU A 430 11.16 8.88 8.76
CA LEU A 430 12.30 9.19 7.91
C LEU A 430 13.46 9.72 8.76
N TYR A 431 14.63 9.09 8.67
CA TYR A 431 15.84 9.45 9.41
C TYR A 431 16.96 9.88 8.47
N ASP A 432 17.73 10.89 8.85
CA ASP A 432 18.92 11.31 8.10
C ASP A 432 20.07 10.29 8.22
N LEU A 433 21.17 10.55 7.50
CA LEU A 433 22.37 9.71 7.50
C LEU A 433 23.05 9.65 8.88
N GLU A 434 22.80 10.63 9.75
CA GLU A 434 23.27 10.65 11.13
C GLU A 434 22.34 9.87 12.09
N GLY A 435 21.24 9.28 11.59
CA GLY A 435 20.26 8.53 12.37
C GLY A 435 19.29 9.41 13.16
N THR A 436 19.19 10.69 12.83
CA THR A 436 18.25 11.63 13.45
C THR A 436 16.92 11.56 12.71
N LEU A 437 15.82 11.39 13.44
CA LEU A 437 14.47 11.49 12.85
C LEU A 437 14.29 12.88 12.25
N GLN A 438 13.83 12.98 11.01
CA GLN A 438 13.63 14.22 10.27
C GLN A 438 12.16 14.50 9.96
N ALA A 439 11.37 13.47 9.66
CA ALA A 439 9.94 13.58 9.43
C ALA A 439 9.21 12.31 9.88
N LYS A 440 7.99 12.48 10.39
CA LYS A 440 7.12 11.38 10.83
C LYS A 440 5.66 11.72 10.64
N HIS A 441 4.84 10.70 10.39
CA HIS A 441 3.41 10.75 10.63
C HIS A 441 2.92 9.41 11.18
N THR A 442 2.05 9.45 12.18
CA THR A 442 1.36 8.28 12.74
C THR A 442 -0.14 8.43 12.53
N TRP A 443 -0.81 7.37 12.07
CA TRP A 443 -2.27 7.32 11.93
C TRP A 443 -2.83 6.15 12.74
N ALA A 444 -4.09 6.25 13.16
CA ALA A 444 -4.77 5.21 13.93
C ALA A 444 -5.54 4.24 13.03
N THR A 445 -6.02 4.73 11.89
CA THR A 445 -6.66 3.95 10.84
C THR A 445 -6.24 4.48 9.49
N HIS A 446 -6.41 3.67 8.44
CA HIS A 446 -6.35 4.15 7.07
C HIS A 446 -7.27 5.37 6.85
N ALA A 447 -6.85 6.25 5.95
CA ALA A 447 -7.75 7.24 5.37
C ALA A 447 -8.70 6.55 4.37
N LEU A 448 -9.87 7.14 4.11
CA LEU A 448 -10.74 6.66 3.04
C LEU A 448 -10.15 6.92 1.66
N VAL A 449 -9.45 8.05 1.51
CA VAL A 449 -8.67 8.36 0.30
C VAL A 449 -7.19 8.33 0.66
N SER A 450 -6.67 9.39 1.25
CA SER A 450 -5.28 9.49 1.70
C SER A 450 -5.21 10.42 2.91
N TRP A 451 -4.25 10.23 3.81
CA TRP A 451 -3.98 11.22 4.85
C TRP A 451 -3.24 12.38 4.20
N ALA A 452 -3.76 13.60 4.31
CA ALA A 452 -3.15 14.80 3.74
C ALA A 452 -3.00 15.93 4.76
N ARG A 453 -1.87 16.65 4.74
CA ARG A 453 -1.70 17.90 5.48
C ARG A 453 -2.36 19.05 4.74
N CYS A 454 -3.16 19.83 5.45
CA CYS A 454 -3.92 20.91 4.83
C CYS A 454 -3.86 22.20 5.65
N PRO A 455 -3.07 23.22 5.23
CA PRO A 455 -2.28 23.31 3.99
C PRO A 455 -1.06 22.39 3.92
N ASP A 456 -0.51 22.16 2.73
CA ASP A 456 0.66 21.31 2.51
C ASP A 456 1.82 21.59 3.47
N GLY A 457 2.44 20.52 3.96
CA GLY A 457 3.63 20.48 4.81
C GLY A 457 3.47 21.08 6.22
N THR A 458 2.42 21.86 6.48
CA THR A 458 2.28 22.70 7.68
C THR A 458 0.93 22.62 8.37
N GLY A 459 -0.07 22.12 7.67
CA GLY A 459 -1.44 22.02 8.14
C GLY A 459 -1.73 20.81 9.01
N ASP A 460 -2.95 20.81 9.54
CA ASP A 460 -3.51 19.66 10.24
C ASP A 460 -3.78 18.53 9.25
N TRP A 461 -3.58 17.29 9.72
CA TRP A 461 -3.94 16.08 8.98
C TRP A 461 -5.46 15.98 8.83
N ARG A 462 -5.90 15.60 7.64
CA ARG A 462 -7.28 15.23 7.34
C ARG A 462 -7.29 14.13 6.28
N ASP A 463 -8.42 13.44 6.20
CA ASP A 463 -8.72 12.60 5.04
C ASP A 463 -8.86 13.50 3.81
N ALA A 464 -8.04 13.25 2.80
CA ALA A 464 -8.06 13.98 1.55
C ALA A 464 -9.33 13.68 0.77
N THR A 465 -9.64 14.54 -0.19
CA THR A 465 -10.83 14.34 -1.03
C THR A 465 -10.49 13.76 -2.39
N ALA A 466 -9.19 13.70 -2.70
CA ALA A 466 -8.57 13.02 -3.82
C ALA A 466 -7.12 12.71 -3.41
N SER A 467 -6.62 11.57 -3.85
CA SER A 467 -5.21 11.19 -3.68
C SER A 467 -4.37 12.03 -4.66
N THR A 468 -3.40 12.79 -4.14
CA THR A 468 -2.67 13.83 -4.90
C THR A 468 -1.19 13.55 -5.10
N LYS A 469 -0.82 12.27 -5.29
CA LYS A 469 0.56 11.79 -5.49
C LYS A 469 1.41 12.73 -6.37
N GLY A 470 2.39 13.42 -5.77
CA GLY A 470 3.32 14.31 -6.46
C GLY A 470 2.78 15.71 -6.78
N ALA A 471 1.63 16.07 -6.23
CA ALA A 471 0.92 17.33 -6.44
C ALA A 471 0.45 17.93 -5.10
N ALA A 472 -0.03 19.17 -5.11
CA ALA A 472 -0.54 19.81 -3.90
C ALA A 472 -1.84 19.14 -3.39
N ASN A 473 -2.03 19.09 -2.07
CA ASN A 473 -3.12 18.33 -1.46
C ASN A 473 -4.51 18.92 -1.76
N GLU A 474 -5.48 18.06 -2.10
CA GLU A 474 -6.87 18.46 -2.33
C GLU A 474 -7.68 18.63 -1.03
N CYS A 475 -7.47 19.78 -0.39
CA CYS A 475 -8.04 20.16 0.90
C CYS A 475 -9.49 20.64 0.84
N SER A 476 -10.22 20.34 -0.25
CA SER A 476 -11.64 20.68 -0.39
C SER A 476 -12.51 19.86 0.57
N THR A 477 -13.83 20.08 0.57
CA THR A 477 -14.77 19.24 1.34
C THR A 477 -14.99 17.92 0.59
N PRO A 478 -15.22 16.76 1.27
CA PRO A 478 -15.42 15.46 0.60
C PRO A 478 -16.83 15.34 0.00
N LEU A 479 -17.41 16.47 -0.43
CA LEU A 479 -18.71 16.49 -1.08
C LEU A 479 -18.49 16.47 -2.59
N ARG A 480 -19.21 15.58 -3.28
CA ARG A 480 -19.12 15.38 -4.73
C ARG A 480 -20.51 15.43 -5.34
N LEU A 481 -20.60 15.90 -6.58
CA LEU A 481 -21.83 15.75 -7.36
C LEU A 481 -22.04 14.25 -7.61
N ASN A 482 -23.24 13.74 -7.33
CA ASN A 482 -23.53 12.30 -7.48
C ASN A 482 -24.47 12.00 -8.64
N GLU A 483 -25.57 12.75 -8.76
CA GLU A 483 -26.58 12.54 -9.78
C GLU A 483 -27.21 13.86 -10.22
N ILE A 484 -27.53 13.98 -11.51
CA ILE A 484 -28.01 15.21 -12.14
C ILE A 484 -29.13 14.86 -13.11
N GLU A 485 -30.31 15.44 -12.88
CA GLU A 485 -31.46 15.38 -13.79
C GLU A 485 -31.67 16.76 -14.42
N SER A 486 -31.77 16.78 -15.76
CA SER A 486 -31.86 18.01 -16.56
C SER A 486 -33.02 18.02 -17.55
N SER A 487 -33.77 16.92 -17.66
CA SER A 487 -34.91 16.81 -18.57
C SER A 487 -35.82 15.63 -18.20
N ASP A 488 -36.39 15.64 -16.99
CA ASP A 488 -37.31 14.59 -16.55
C ASP A 488 -38.46 14.38 -17.55
N ALA A 489 -38.69 13.12 -17.94
CA ALA A 489 -39.71 12.74 -18.90
C ALA A 489 -41.15 13.03 -18.39
N GLY A 490 -41.33 13.10 -17.07
CA GLY A 490 -42.57 13.50 -16.40
C GLY A 490 -42.79 15.01 -16.31
N ALA A 491 -41.84 15.83 -16.77
CA ALA A 491 -41.77 17.28 -16.56
C ALA A 491 -41.67 17.68 -15.07
N GLY A 492 -40.95 16.87 -14.28
CA GLY A 492 -40.44 17.21 -12.96
C GLY A 492 -39.39 18.33 -12.99
N PRO A 493 -38.98 18.85 -11.82
CA PRO A 493 -37.94 19.87 -11.73
C PRO A 493 -36.57 19.30 -12.11
N ASP A 494 -35.66 20.17 -12.54
CA ASP A 494 -34.23 19.86 -12.64
C ASP A 494 -33.64 19.81 -11.24
N TRP A 495 -32.70 18.90 -11.01
CA TRP A 495 -32.09 18.74 -9.70
C TRP A 495 -30.65 18.23 -9.79
N VAL A 496 -29.91 18.50 -8.72
CA VAL A 496 -28.54 18.04 -8.51
C VAL A 496 -28.45 17.36 -7.16
N GLU A 497 -27.81 16.21 -7.11
CA GLU A 497 -27.53 15.47 -5.90
C GLU A 497 -26.06 15.57 -5.53
N ILE A 498 -25.79 15.69 -4.23
CA ILE A 498 -24.45 15.79 -3.66
C ILE A 498 -24.27 14.66 -2.65
N ILE A 499 -23.21 13.85 -2.80
CA ILE A 499 -22.84 12.79 -1.86
C ILE A 499 -21.66 13.21 -1.00
N ASN A 500 -21.65 12.73 0.25
CA ASN A 500 -20.48 12.80 1.12
C ASN A 500 -19.68 11.49 1.06
N ILE A 501 -18.51 11.53 0.41
CA ILE A 501 -17.60 10.38 0.32
C ILE A 501 -16.66 10.24 1.53
N GLY A 502 -16.76 11.16 2.51
CA GLY A 502 -15.93 11.13 3.72
C GLY A 502 -16.51 10.27 4.85
N ALA A 503 -15.65 9.91 5.81
CA ALA A 503 -15.98 9.01 6.93
C ALA A 503 -16.84 9.66 8.03
N ALA A 504 -17.04 10.98 7.96
CA ALA A 504 -17.72 11.76 9.00
C ALA A 504 -18.84 12.61 8.41
N THR A 505 -19.75 13.06 9.26
CA THR A 505 -20.77 14.04 8.87
C THR A 505 -20.14 15.38 8.48
N VAL A 506 -20.48 15.90 7.31
CA VAL A 506 -19.91 17.11 6.74
C VAL A 506 -20.94 18.24 6.69
N ASN A 507 -20.50 19.46 6.98
CA ASN A 507 -21.34 20.64 6.90
C ASN A 507 -21.33 21.23 5.47
N ALA A 508 -22.46 21.16 4.78
CA ALA A 508 -22.64 21.69 3.43
C ALA A 508 -23.14 23.15 3.39
N SER A 509 -23.33 23.78 4.56
CA SER A 509 -23.92 25.10 4.69
C SER A 509 -23.19 26.17 3.89
N GLY A 510 -23.92 26.88 3.02
CA GLY A 510 -23.40 28.01 2.26
C GLY A 510 -22.50 27.65 1.07
N LEU A 511 -22.27 26.36 0.80
CA LEU A 511 -21.71 25.92 -0.48
C LEU A 511 -22.66 26.31 -1.62
N ILE A 512 -22.12 26.41 -2.83
CA ILE A 512 -22.83 27.01 -3.96
C ILE A 512 -22.92 26.02 -5.13
N VAL A 513 -24.13 25.82 -5.66
CA VAL A 513 -24.37 25.09 -6.91
C VAL A 513 -24.65 26.11 -8.02
N LYS A 514 -24.02 25.92 -9.19
CA LYS A 514 -24.23 26.73 -10.40
C LYS A 514 -24.37 25.81 -11.62
N ASP A 515 -25.02 26.31 -12.68
CA ASP A 515 -24.99 25.71 -14.01
C ASP A 515 -23.83 26.28 -14.85
N ASP A 516 -23.87 26.32 -16.19
CA ASP A 516 -22.83 26.95 -17.03
C ASP A 516 -22.78 28.50 -17.00
N ASP A 517 -23.78 29.18 -16.42
CA ASP A 517 -23.83 30.64 -16.24
C ASP A 517 -23.53 31.01 -14.78
N ASP A 518 -22.44 31.74 -14.53
CA ASP A 518 -22.05 32.18 -13.19
C ASP A 518 -23.09 33.10 -12.50
N ALA A 519 -24.08 33.63 -13.23
CA ALA A 519 -25.19 34.38 -12.67
C ALA A 519 -26.27 33.49 -12.01
N HIS A 520 -26.31 32.19 -12.34
CA HIS A 520 -27.20 31.21 -11.73
C HIS A 520 -26.53 30.62 -10.48
N VAL A 521 -27.09 30.97 -9.33
CA VAL A 521 -26.48 30.70 -8.03
C VAL A 521 -27.53 30.15 -7.09
N TYR A 522 -27.32 28.91 -6.66
CA TYR A 522 -28.02 28.30 -5.55
C TYR A 522 -27.07 28.17 -4.37
N ALA A 523 -27.38 28.77 -3.22
CA ALA A 523 -26.60 28.62 -2.00
C ALA A 523 -27.28 27.61 -1.08
N ILE A 524 -26.55 26.56 -0.69
CA ILE A 524 -27.05 25.53 0.21
C ILE A 524 -27.43 26.18 1.56
N PRO A 525 -28.64 25.92 2.09
CA PRO A 525 -29.12 26.54 3.32
C PRO A 525 -28.19 26.38 4.52
N ALA A 526 -28.21 27.36 5.42
CA ALA A 526 -27.45 27.26 6.67
C ALA A 526 -28.02 26.18 7.59
N GLY A 527 -27.14 25.38 8.19
CA GLY A 527 -27.47 24.24 9.04
C GLY A 527 -27.55 22.91 8.29
N THR A 528 -27.32 22.86 6.98
CA THR A 528 -27.32 21.62 6.22
C THR A 528 -26.06 20.81 6.50
N THR A 529 -26.25 19.56 6.90
CA THR A 529 -25.18 18.57 7.10
C THR A 529 -25.51 17.30 6.34
N ILE A 530 -24.50 16.60 5.84
CA ILE A 530 -24.63 15.35 5.10
C ILE A 530 -23.84 14.29 5.87
N ALA A 531 -24.49 13.20 6.30
CA ALA A 531 -23.82 12.09 7.00
C ALA A 531 -22.76 11.43 6.11
N ALA A 532 -21.85 10.64 6.67
CA ALA A 532 -20.94 9.81 5.88
C ALA A 532 -21.74 8.89 4.93
N GLY A 533 -21.39 8.84 3.65
CA GLY A 533 -22.15 8.15 2.61
C GLY A 533 -23.54 8.73 2.31
N GLY A 534 -23.95 9.81 2.99
CA GLY A 534 -25.26 10.43 2.84
C GLY A 534 -25.37 11.27 1.58
N LEU A 535 -26.62 11.48 1.13
CA LEU A 535 -26.98 12.26 -0.05
C LEU A 535 -27.73 13.53 0.33
N LEU A 536 -27.50 14.59 -0.44
CA LEU A 536 -28.26 15.84 -0.41
C LEU A 536 -28.84 16.10 -1.81
N LEU A 537 -30.16 15.97 -1.91
CA LEU A 537 -30.90 16.37 -3.10
C LEU A 537 -31.17 17.88 -3.11
N VAL A 538 -30.85 18.55 -4.21
CA VAL A 538 -31.12 19.96 -4.47
C VAL A 538 -32.08 20.07 -5.66
N ASP A 539 -33.39 20.22 -5.38
CA ASP A 539 -34.49 20.18 -6.36
C ASP A 539 -35.22 21.52 -6.58
N ASP A 540 -34.79 22.58 -5.89
CA ASP A 540 -35.29 23.96 -6.05
C ASP A 540 -34.14 24.92 -6.41
N LEU A 541 -33.40 24.60 -7.48
CA LEU A 541 -32.24 25.37 -7.95
C LEU A 541 -32.59 26.84 -8.25
N GLY A 542 -33.85 27.12 -8.62
CA GLY A 542 -34.31 28.45 -9.02
C GLY A 542 -33.91 28.86 -10.45
N PHE A 543 -33.17 28.00 -11.14
CA PHE A 543 -32.82 28.01 -12.57
C PHE A 543 -32.97 26.58 -13.11
N GLY A 544 -32.93 26.40 -14.43
CA GLY A 544 -33.04 25.09 -15.06
C GLY A 544 -31.71 24.67 -15.69
N LEU A 545 -31.52 23.37 -15.85
CA LEU A 545 -30.35 22.73 -16.42
C LEU A 545 -30.61 22.39 -17.91
N GLY A 546 -29.90 23.04 -18.81
CA GLY A 546 -30.15 23.01 -20.25
C GLY A 546 -29.59 21.79 -21.00
N GLY A 547 -30.01 21.67 -22.26
CA GLY A 547 -29.45 20.71 -23.21
C GLY A 547 -28.13 21.25 -23.75
N GLY A 548 -27.02 20.87 -23.11
CA GLY A 548 -25.69 21.45 -23.34
C GLY A 548 -25.33 22.42 -22.22
N ASP A 549 -25.00 21.91 -21.05
CA ASP A 549 -24.88 22.68 -19.80
C ASP A 549 -23.89 21.99 -18.83
N SER A 550 -23.79 22.46 -17.59
CA SER A 550 -23.01 21.87 -16.51
C SER A 550 -23.72 21.94 -15.17
N ALA A 551 -23.29 21.12 -14.21
CA ALA A 551 -23.54 21.32 -12.79
C ALA A 551 -22.18 21.49 -12.10
N ARG A 552 -22.05 22.52 -11.27
CA ARG A 552 -20.79 22.90 -10.62
C ARG A 552 -21.02 23.17 -9.14
N LEU A 553 -20.30 22.47 -8.28
CA LEU A 553 -20.27 22.68 -6.83
C LEU A 553 -19.07 23.55 -6.46
N PHE A 554 -19.32 24.62 -5.72
CA PHE A 554 -18.33 25.61 -5.29
C PHE A 554 -18.27 25.74 -3.77
N ALA A 555 -17.09 26.11 -3.27
CA ALA A 555 -16.90 26.53 -1.89
C ALA A 555 -17.71 27.80 -1.56
N THR A 556 -17.76 28.14 -0.27
CA THR A 556 -18.52 29.30 0.23
C THR A 556 -18.03 30.66 -0.29
N ASP A 557 -16.83 30.73 -0.88
CA ASP A 557 -16.30 31.92 -1.54
C ASP A 557 -16.95 32.18 -2.92
N GLY A 558 -17.60 31.16 -3.51
CA GLY A 558 -18.23 31.21 -4.82
C GLY A 558 -17.24 31.22 -6.00
N GLU A 559 -15.94 31.05 -5.77
CA GLU A 559 -14.87 31.06 -6.78
C GLU A 559 -14.15 29.71 -6.86
N THR A 560 -13.93 29.04 -5.73
CA THR A 560 -13.24 27.74 -5.67
C THR A 560 -14.19 26.61 -6.04
N VAL A 561 -13.93 25.94 -7.16
CA VAL A 561 -14.70 24.74 -7.59
C VAL A 561 -14.29 23.56 -6.73
N ILE A 562 -15.27 22.84 -6.18
CA ILE A 562 -15.10 21.57 -5.46
C ILE A 562 -15.29 20.39 -6.42
N ASP A 563 -16.33 20.44 -7.26
CA ASP A 563 -16.63 19.41 -8.24
C ASP A 563 -17.44 19.99 -9.40
N SER A 564 -17.36 19.38 -10.58
CA SER A 564 -18.14 19.79 -11.75
C SER A 564 -18.35 18.67 -12.76
N TYR A 565 -19.50 18.68 -13.41
CA TYR A 565 -19.77 17.84 -14.57
C TYR A 565 -20.46 18.64 -15.67
N GLY A 566 -20.01 18.47 -16.91
CA GLY A 566 -20.56 19.15 -18.09
C GLY A 566 -21.01 18.15 -19.15
N TRP A 567 -22.10 18.46 -19.85
CA TRP A 567 -22.69 17.61 -20.87
C TRP A 567 -23.09 18.40 -22.12
N ASP A 568 -23.10 17.74 -23.28
CA ASP A 568 -23.51 18.34 -24.56
C ASP A 568 -25.03 18.28 -24.83
N SER A 569 -25.72 17.34 -24.18
CA SER A 569 -27.17 17.11 -24.33
C SER A 569 -27.73 16.48 -23.06
N HIS A 570 -29.04 16.53 -22.84
CA HIS A 570 -29.67 15.82 -21.73
C HIS A 570 -29.37 14.31 -21.76
N ALA A 571 -29.28 13.70 -20.58
CA ALA A 571 -29.27 12.26 -20.43
C ALA A 571 -30.59 11.65 -20.93
N ALA A 572 -30.60 10.34 -21.19
CA ALA A 572 -31.84 9.62 -21.50
C ALA A 572 -32.76 9.49 -20.27
N THR A 573 -32.14 9.46 -19.09
CA THR A 573 -32.69 9.40 -17.73
C THR A 573 -32.03 10.53 -16.93
N SER A 574 -31.01 10.25 -16.14
CA SER A 574 -30.16 11.22 -15.44
C SER A 574 -28.68 10.93 -15.71
N TYR A 575 -27.81 11.87 -15.37
CA TYR A 575 -26.36 11.65 -15.31
C TYR A 575 -25.97 11.30 -13.87
N GLY A 576 -25.41 10.11 -13.63
CA GLY A 576 -24.99 9.66 -12.30
C GLY A 576 -23.56 9.14 -12.28
N ARG A 577 -22.85 9.31 -11.16
CA ARG A 577 -21.55 8.68 -10.92
C ARG A 577 -21.71 7.19 -10.64
N CYS A 578 -20.93 6.36 -11.33
CA CYS A 578 -20.95 4.92 -11.18
C CYS A 578 -19.50 4.41 -11.01
N PRO A 579 -19.03 4.03 -9.79
CA PRO A 579 -19.72 4.04 -8.49
C PRO A 579 -20.10 5.44 -7.97
N ASP A 580 -21.01 5.50 -6.99
CA ASP A 580 -21.46 6.76 -6.37
C ASP A 580 -20.30 7.58 -5.80
N GLY A 581 -20.29 8.89 -6.07
CA GLY A 581 -19.31 9.85 -5.55
C GLY A 581 -17.87 9.75 -6.09
N THR A 582 -17.44 8.58 -6.56
CA THR A 582 -16.05 8.33 -7.01
C THR A 582 -15.96 8.00 -8.49
N GLY A 583 -16.99 7.40 -9.08
CA GLY A 583 -17.00 6.98 -10.47
C GLY A 583 -17.20 8.11 -11.47
N GLU A 584 -17.01 7.77 -12.75
CA GLU A 584 -17.31 8.65 -13.88
C GLU A 584 -18.83 8.86 -14.02
N PHE A 585 -19.21 10.00 -14.59
CA PHE A 585 -20.62 10.28 -14.88
C PHE A 585 -21.09 9.51 -16.13
N GLU A 586 -22.14 8.72 -15.96
CA GLU A 586 -22.79 7.94 -16.99
C GLU A 586 -24.29 8.19 -17.04
N THR A 587 -24.99 7.64 -18.03
CA THR A 587 -26.47 7.65 -18.04
C THR A 587 -26.99 6.51 -17.16
N THR A 588 -27.73 6.84 -16.12
CA THR A 588 -28.31 5.87 -15.17
C THR A 588 -29.40 5.00 -15.83
N VAL A 589 -29.74 3.86 -15.23
CA VAL A 589 -30.87 3.02 -15.63
C VAL A 589 -32.19 3.68 -15.26
N SER A 590 -32.24 4.28 -14.07
CA SER A 590 -33.36 5.08 -13.59
C SER A 590 -32.84 6.24 -12.74
N ALA A 591 -33.62 7.34 -12.72
CA ALA A 591 -33.30 8.48 -11.88
C ALA A 591 -33.61 8.17 -10.42
N THR A 592 -32.66 8.44 -9.51
CA THR A 592 -32.69 8.02 -8.09
C THR A 592 -32.62 9.21 -7.12
N PRO A 593 -33.54 10.20 -7.18
CA PRO A 593 -33.42 11.39 -6.35
C PRO A 593 -33.47 11.08 -4.84
N GLY A 594 -32.39 11.38 -4.13
CA GLY A 594 -32.21 11.15 -2.70
C GLY A 594 -31.77 9.73 -2.34
N GLU A 595 -31.51 8.89 -3.33
CA GLU A 595 -31.08 7.50 -3.20
C GLU A 595 -29.81 7.30 -4.04
N LEU A 596 -29.02 6.28 -3.72
CA LEU A 596 -27.79 6.03 -4.47
C LEU A 596 -28.09 5.56 -5.91
N ASN A 597 -27.20 5.86 -6.84
CA ASN A 597 -27.38 5.71 -8.28
C ASN A 597 -27.73 4.27 -8.71
N ASP A 598 -28.68 4.16 -9.64
CA ASP A 598 -29.03 2.92 -10.35
C ASP A 598 -28.27 2.84 -11.68
N CYS A 599 -27.09 2.22 -11.65
CA CYS A 599 -26.16 2.16 -12.77
C CYS A 599 -26.26 0.85 -13.55
N ALA A 600 -26.20 0.92 -14.88
CA ALA A 600 -26.34 -0.27 -15.72
C ALA A 600 -25.11 -1.18 -15.58
N GLY A 601 -25.32 -2.41 -15.13
CA GLY A 601 -24.23 -3.39 -14.98
C GLY A 601 -23.38 -3.20 -13.72
N TYR A 602 -23.65 -2.18 -12.91
CA TYR A 602 -23.02 -2.01 -11.60
C TYR A 602 -23.79 -2.80 -10.54
N VAL A 603 -23.10 -3.65 -9.79
CA VAL A 603 -23.68 -4.40 -8.68
C VAL A 603 -23.12 -3.84 -7.38
N ARG A 604 -23.96 -3.21 -6.56
CA ARG A 604 -23.54 -2.68 -5.26
C ARG A 604 -23.35 -3.82 -4.26
N ALA A 605 -22.21 -3.80 -3.57
CA ALA A 605 -21.98 -4.66 -2.42
C ALA A 605 -22.91 -4.26 -1.26
N SER A 606 -23.56 -5.26 -0.67
CA SER A 606 -24.39 -5.11 0.53
C SER A 606 -23.61 -5.61 1.75
N ALA A 607 -23.99 -5.19 2.95
CA ALA A 607 -23.34 -5.70 4.17
C ALA A 607 -23.42 -7.23 4.24
N TRP A 608 -22.38 -7.85 4.81
CA TRP A 608 -22.36 -9.29 5.05
C TRP A 608 -23.64 -9.76 5.74
N PRO A 609 -24.35 -10.78 5.21
CA PRO A 609 -25.66 -11.19 5.73
C PRO A 609 -25.56 -11.96 7.06
N GLY A 610 -24.36 -12.36 7.48
CA GLY A 610 -24.13 -13.04 8.74
C GLY A 610 -23.66 -12.14 9.87
N GLY A 611 -23.12 -12.75 10.94
CA GLY A 611 -22.55 -12.00 12.06
C GLY A 611 -21.33 -11.20 11.63
N VAL A 612 -21.13 -10.05 12.26
CA VAL A 612 -19.99 -9.16 11.99
C VAL A 612 -18.68 -9.70 12.57
N ASP A 613 -18.76 -10.52 13.62
CA ASP A 613 -17.58 -11.05 14.32
C ASP A 613 -16.95 -12.21 13.54
N VAL A 614 -15.63 -12.14 13.37
CA VAL A 614 -14.79 -13.22 12.83
C VAL A 614 -13.66 -13.50 13.82
N ALA A 615 -13.38 -14.78 14.06
CA ALA A 615 -12.37 -15.21 15.03
C ALA A 615 -11.42 -16.24 14.41
N ALA A 616 -10.14 -16.18 14.79
CA ALA A 616 -9.18 -17.23 14.48
C ALA A 616 -9.61 -18.58 15.08
N LEU A 617 -9.39 -19.66 14.33
CA LEU A 617 -9.73 -21.03 14.69
C LEU A 617 -8.50 -21.91 14.94
N ASP A 618 -7.37 -21.54 14.36
CA ASP A 618 -6.09 -22.22 14.49
C ASP A 618 -5.21 -21.54 15.56
N GLY A 619 -4.00 -22.08 15.74
CA GLY A 619 -2.95 -21.43 16.52
C GLY A 619 -1.75 -21.15 15.62
N GLU A 620 -0.90 -20.20 16.05
CA GLU A 620 0.25 -19.62 15.33
C GLU A 620 1.23 -20.58 14.62
N ASP A 621 1.16 -21.89 14.85
CA ASP A 621 2.06 -22.88 14.24
C ASP A 621 1.31 -24.12 13.69
N TRP A 622 0.03 -23.99 13.34
CA TRP A 622 -0.75 -25.14 12.85
C TRP A 622 -0.31 -25.60 11.47
N PHE A 623 0.02 -24.65 10.59
CA PHE A 623 0.36 -24.91 9.21
C PHE A 623 1.82 -24.53 8.94
N ALA A 624 2.47 -25.26 8.04
CA ALA A 624 3.88 -25.09 7.73
C ALA A 624 4.14 -24.10 6.57
N GLY A 625 3.09 -23.42 6.10
CA GLY A 625 3.13 -22.46 5.01
C GLY A 625 1.73 -22.08 4.53
N ASP A 626 1.74 -21.34 3.44
CA ASP A 626 0.68 -20.66 2.66
C ASP A 626 -0.54 -21.56 2.42
N MET A 627 -1.60 -21.29 3.19
CA MET A 627 -2.86 -22.04 3.17
C MET A 627 -3.81 -21.44 2.14
N SER A 628 -4.47 -22.30 1.38
CA SER A 628 -5.37 -21.90 0.30
C SER A 628 -6.77 -22.51 0.51
N GLY A 629 -7.40 -23.12 -0.49
CA GLY A 629 -8.80 -23.52 -0.41
C GLY A 629 -9.19 -24.48 0.74
N ILE A 630 -10.46 -24.37 1.13
CA ILE A 630 -11.08 -25.17 2.21
C ILE A 630 -12.49 -25.65 1.82
N ASP A 631 -12.89 -26.83 2.27
CA ASP A 631 -14.26 -27.32 2.13
C ASP A 631 -14.74 -28.08 3.37
N TYR A 632 -16.04 -27.97 3.65
CA TYR A 632 -16.70 -28.64 4.76
C TYR A 632 -17.42 -29.90 4.25
N ASP A 633 -17.07 -31.06 4.79
CA ASP A 633 -17.73 -32.32 4.44
C ASP A 633 -18.95 -32.58 5.35
N PRO A 634 -20.19 -32.37 4.89
CA PRO A 634 -21.38 -32.59 5.71
C PRO A 634 -21.59 -34.06 6.08
N ALA A 635 -20.98 -35.01 5.37
CA ALA A 635 -21.12 -36.44 5.67
C ALA A 635 -20.27 -36.87 6.88
N THR A 636 -19.16 -36.19 7.13
CA THR A 636 -18.22 -36.52 8.22
C THR A 636 -18.17 -35.45 9.31
N GLY A 637 -18.48 -34.20 8.99
CA GLY A 637 -18.28 -33.03 9.84
C GLY A 637 -16.82 -32.57 9.89
N ASP A 638 -15.98 -33.01 8.96
CA ASP A 638 -14.58 -32.61 8.86
C ASP A 638 -14.43 -31.39 7.94
N LEU A 639 -13.37 -30.60 8.15
CA LEU A 639 -12.87 -29.66 7.15
C LEU A 639 -11.67 -30.28 6.42
N TRP A 640 -11.59 -30.02 5.11
CA TRP A 640 -10.45 -30.32 4.26
C TRP A 640 -9.86 -29.01 3.80
N ALA A 641 -8.55 -28.83 3.96
CA ALA A 641 -7.86 -27.60 3.55
C ALA A 641 -6.56 -27.95 2.82
N VAL A 642 -6.16 -27.12 1.85
CA VAL A 642 -4.92 -27.30 1.08
C VAL A 642 -3.91 -26.20 1.36
N GLN A 643 -2.66 -26.50 1.08
CA GLN A 643 -1.50 -25.62 1.18
C GLN A 643 -0.75 -25.74 -0.16
N ASN A 644 -0.47 -24.61 -0.82
CA ASN A 644 0.00 -24.63 -2.21
C ASN A 644 1.48 -25.05 -2.34
N GLY A 645 2.39 -24.43 -1.57
CA GLY A 645 3.84 -24.53 -1.76
C GLY A 645 4.40 -25.94 -1.63
N ASP A 646 4.17 -26.59 -0.48
CA ASP A 646 4.55 -27.98 -0.22
C ASP A 646 3.51 -28.98 -0.79
N GLY A 647 2.38 -28.48 -1.30
CA GLY A 647 1.30 -29.28 -1.86
C GLY A 647 0.67 -30.19 -0.83
N LEU A 648 0.25 -29.65 0.32
CA LEU A 648 -0.25 -30.45 1.44
C LEU A 648 -1.79 -30.45 1.48
N LEU A 649 -2.36 -31.59 1.88
CA LEU A 649 -3.75 -31.71 2.28
C LEU A 649 -3.85 -31.93 3.79
N TYR A 650 -4.60 -31.06 4.45
CA TYR A 650 -4.96 -31.17 5.85
C TYR A 650 -6.40 -31.66 6.02
N ARG A 651 -6.62 -32.30 7.17
CA ARG A 651 -7.95 -32.71 7.64
C ARG A 651 -8.12 -32.17 9.05
N LEU A 652 -9.18 -31.41 9.30
CA LEU A 652 -9.50 -30.89 10.61
C LEU A 652 -10.80 -31.50 11.13
N THR A 653 -10.88 -31.69 12.44
CA THR A 653 -12.04 -32.23 13.13
C THR A 653 -12.43 -31.34 14.29
N ALA A 654 -13.73 -31.05 14.42
CA ALA A 654 -14.27 -30.38 15.58
C ALA A 654 -14.55 -31.37 16.73
N ASP A 655 -14.28 -30.95 17.96
CA ASP A 655 -14.72 -31.69 19.15
C ASP A 655 -16.20 -31.40 19.48
N ALA A 656 -16.71 -32.02 20.55
CA ALA A 656 -18.12 -31.87 20.95
C ALA A 656 -18.49 -30.45 21.41
N SER A 657 -17.50 -29.58 21.65
CA SER A 657 -17.69 -28.16 21.98
C SER A 657 -17.63 -27.25 20.75
N GLY A 658 -17.32 -27.80 19.56
CA GLY A 658 -17.11 -27.03 18.34
C GLY A 658 -15.68 -26.50 18.19
N THR A 659 -14.74 -26.94 19.03
CA THR A 659 -13.33 -26.53 18.92
C THR A 659 -12.65 -27.35 17.83
N TRP A 660 -12.08 -26.68 16.82
CA TRP A 660 -11.37 -27.31 15.71
C TRP A 660 -9.94 -27.72 16.11
N SER A 661 -9.41 -28.74 15.43
CA SER A 661 -8.01 -29.18 15.55
C SER A 661 -7.63 -30.03 14.34
N ILE A 662 -6.34 -30.07 13.99
CA ILE A 662 -5.83 -31.00 12.99
C ILE A 662 -6.12 -32.43 13.45
N ALA A 663 -6.73 -33.23 12.57
CA ALA A 663 -7.16 -34.58 12.88
C ALA A 663 -5.95 -35.45 13.29
N PRO A 664 -6.09 -36.32 14.31
CA PRO A 664 -4.98 -37.18 14.74
C PRO A 664 -4.37 -37.99 13.60
N GLY A 665 -3.05 -37.89 13.44
CA GLY A 665 -2.29 -38.49 12.34
C GLY A 665 -2.18 -37.61 11.09
N TRP A 666 -2.78 -36.43 11.05
CA TRP A 666 -2.70 -35.45 9.95
C TRP A 666 -1.85 -34.22 10.29
N GLU A 667 -1.12 -34.25 11.41
CA GLU A 667 -0.38 -33.11 11.95
C GLU A 667 0.71 -32.57 11.00
N ALA A 668 1.22 -33.39 10.08
CA ALA A 668 2.20 -32.99 9.06
C ALA A 668 1.58 -32.81 7.67
N GLY A 669 0.25 -32.75 7.58
CA GLY A 669 -0.48 -32.80 6.32
C GLY A 669 -0.25 -34.12 5.56
N ARG A 670 -0.67 -34.11 4.29
CA ARG A 670 -0.39 -35.16 3.31
C ARG A 670 0.08 -34.54 2.02
N ILE A 671 1.29 -34.89 1.58
CA ILE A 671 1.85 -34.39 0.32
C ILE A 671 1.04 -34.95 -0.84
N LEU A 672 0.56 -34.07 -1.71
CA LEU A 672 -0.18 -34.37 -2.92
C LEU A 672 0.78 -34.55 -4.10
N ARG A 673 0.57 -35.61 -4.88
CA ARG A 673 1.36 -35.93 -6.07
C ARG A 673 0.46 -36.14 -7.28
N TYR A 674 0.92 -35.70 -8.45
CA TYR A 674 0.25 -35.97 -9.72
C TYR A 674 0.18 -37.48 -10.04
N PRO A 675 -0.66 -37.90 -11.02
CA PRO A 675 -0.72 -39.30 -11.43
C PRO A 675 0.66 -39.83 -11.84
N GLY A 676 1.05 -40.95 -11.23
CA GLY A 676 2.40 -41.51 -11.40
C GLY A 676 3.35 -41.27 -10.23
N GLY A 677 2.97 -40.42 -9.26
CA GLY A 677 3.72 -40.19 -8.03
C GLY A 677 4.91 -39.25 -8.17
N THR A 678 4.81 -38.27 -9.07
CA THR A 678 5.84 -37.25 -9.32
C THR A 678 5.20 -35.86 -9.30
N GLY A 679 6.01 -34.80 -9.19
CA GLY A 679 5.54 -33.42 -9.15
C GLY A 679 5.00 -33.05 -7.78
N THR A 680 5.17 -31.80 -7.40
CA THR A 680 4.56 -31.20 -6.20
C THR A 680 3.33 -30.44 -6.68
N VAL A 681 2.17 -30.78 -6.15
CA VAL A 681 0.91 -30.16 -6.59
C VAL A 681 0.83 -28.78 -5.96
N ASP A 682 0.69 -27.76 -6.79
CA ASP A 682 0.38 -26.41 -6.34
C ASP A 682 -1.11 -26.34 -6.05
N ALA A 683 -1.49 -26.67 -4.82
CA ALA A 683 -2.86 -26.97 -4.46
C ALA A 683 -3.59 -25.71 -3.99
N GLU A 684 -4.53 -25.22 -4.81
CA GLU A 684 -5.24 -23.96 -4.54
C GLU A 684 -6.67 -24.15 -4.02
N GLY A 685 -7.34 -25.25 -4.40
CA GLY A 685 -8.71 -25.47 -3.96
C GLY A 685 -8.97 -26.92 -3.64
N VAL A 686 -9.95 -27.18 -2.77
CA VAL A 686 -10.36 -28.54 -2.40
C VAL A 686 -11.86 -28.64 -2.29
N THR A 687 -12.42 -29.76 -2.71
CA THR A 687 -13.83 -30.07 -2.47
C THR A 687 -14.10 -31.56 -2.29
N VAL A 688 -15.13 -31.89 -1.51
CA VAL A 688 -15.70 -33.23 -1.42
C VAL A 688 -16.90 -33.39 -2.34
N ARG A 689 -17.14 -34.64 -2.76
CA ARG A 689 -18.26 -34.98 -3.63
C ARG A 689 -19.26 -35.87 -2.90
N GLU A 690 -20.53 -35.47 -2.93
CA GLU A 690 -21.62 -36.27 -2.37
C GLU A 690 -21.61 -37.69 -2.95
N GLY A 691 -21.65 -38.70 -2.08
CA GLY A 691 -21.68 -40.11 -2.47
C GLY A 691 -20.31 -40.75 -2.71
N GLU A 692 -19.20 -40.02 -2.54
CA GLU A 692 -17.83 -40.54 -2.62
C GLU A 692 -17.05 -40.35 -1.29
N PRO A 693 -17.42 -41.06 -0.20
CA PRO A 693 -16.76 -40.90 1.09
C PRO A 693 -15.28 -41.29 1.02
N GLY A 694 -14.42 -40.46 1.61
CA GLY A 694 -12.97 -40.68 1.63
C GLY A 694 -12.25 -40.25 0.35
N VAL A 695 -12.87 -39.37 -0.44
CA VAL A 695 -12.31 -38.81 -1.68
C VAL A 695 -12.39 -37.30 -1.61
N VAL A 696 -11.31 -36.64 -2.03
CA VAL A 696 -11.28 -35.19 -2.27
C VAL A 696 -10.86 -34.91 -3.70
N TYR A 697 -11.33 -33.79 -4.23
CA TYR A 697 -10.91 -33.21 -5.49
C TYR A 697 -10.13 -31.93 -5.20
N VAL A 698 -9.03 -31.71 -5.89
CA VAL A 698 -8.13 -30.57 -5.66
C VAL A 698 -7.88 -29.85 -6.98
N SER A 699 -8.06 -28.52 -7.02
CA SER A 699 -7.60 -27.66 -8.11
C SER A 699 -6.11 -27.38 -7.96
N THR A 700 -5.45 -27.21 -9.09
CA THR A 700 -4.05 -26.83 -9.13
C THR A 700 -3.77 -26.01 -10.37
N GLU A 701 -2.96 -24.97 -10.23
CA GLU A 701 -2.52 -24.17 -11.35
C GLU A 701 -1.28 -24.72 -12.06
N ARG A 702 -0.38 -25.39 -11.33
CA ARG A 702 0.90 -25.90 -11.87
C ARG A 702 1.51 -27.06 -11.06
N ASP A 703 2.62 -27.56 -11.58
CA ASP A 703 3.53 -28.44 -10.85
C ASP A 703 4.63 -27.58 -10.22
N ASN A 704 4.74 -27.54 -8.90
CA ASN A 704 5.74 -26.73 -8.19
C ASN A 704 7.18 -27.19 -8.47
N ASP A 705 7.38 -28.43 -8.91
CA ASP A 705 8.69 -28.87 -9.42
C ASP A 705 9.02 -28.23 -10.80
N GLN A 706 8.04 -27.58 -11.44
CA GLN A 706 8.10 -26.91 -12.76
C GLN A 706 7.30 -25.58 -12.76
N GLY A 707 7.51 -24.75 -11.74
CA GLY A 707 6.68 -23.57 -11.44
C GLY A 707 6.49 -22.54 -12.58
N SER A 708 7.30 -22.56 -13.64
CA SER A 708 7.11 -21.67 -14.79
C SER A 708 6.16 -22.22 -15.86
N THR A 709 5.47 -23.34 -15.61
CA THR A 709 4.64 -24.04 -16.61
C THR A 709 3.22 -24.22 -16.10
N SER A 710 2.28 -23.49 -16.70
CA SER A 710 0.86 -23.64 -16.45
C SER A 710 0.39 -25.08 -16.68
N ARG A 711 -0.35 -25.62 -15.71
CA ARG A 711 -0.99 -26.94 -15.72
C ARG A 711 -2.33 -26.91 -14.96
N PRO A 712 -3.29 -26.08 -15.40
CA PRO A 712 -4.59 -25.94 -14.76
C PRO A 712 -5.32 -27.28 -14.75
N SER A 713 -5.44 -27.91 -13.59
CA SER A 713 -5.89 -29.30 -13.47
C SER A 713 -6.83 -29.48 -12.28
N VAL A 714 -7.78 -30.41 -12.42
CA VAL A 714 -8.48 -31.01 -11.28
C VAL A 714 -7.90 -32.40 -11.01
N LEU A 715 -7.54 -32.68 -9.77
CA LEU A 715 -6.94 -33.93 -9.31
C LEU A 715 -7.87 -34.64 -8.33
N ARG A 716 -7.96 -35.97 -8.41
CA ARG A 716 -8.78 -36.78 -7.49
C ARG A 716 -7.92 -37.64 -6.58
N PHE A 717 -8.07 -37.49 -5.26
CA PHE A 717 -7.31 -38.23 -4.26
C PHE A 717 -8.20 -39.13 -3.38
N GLU A 718 -7.67 -40.30 -3.03
CA GLU A 718 -8.25 -41.16 -1.99
C GLU A 718 -7.58 -40.83 -0.66
N THR A 719 -8.34 -40.52 0.39
CA THR A 719 -7.79 -39.97 1.66
C THR A 719 -7.29 -41.03 2.65
N THR A 720 -7.26 -42.30 2.24
CA THR A 720 -6.90 -43.44 3.11
C THR A 720 -5.39 -43.71 3.22
N GLY A 721 -4.54 -42.95 2.51
CA GLY A 721 -3.08 -43.08 2.53
C GLY A 721 -2.38 -42.42 3.72
N THR A 722 -1.08 -42.73 3.90
CA THR A 722 -0.21 -42.11 4.91
C THR A 722 1.02 -41.50 4.24
N GLY A 723 1.37 -40.27 4.60
CA GLY A 723 2.48 -39.55 3.98
C GLY A 723 2.05 -38.90 2.68
N GLU A 724 2.35 -39.53 1.54
CA GLU A 724 1.99 -39.00 0.21
C GLU A 724 0.68 -39.60 -0.31
N LEU A 725 -0.16 -38.77 -0.93
CA LEU A 725 -1.34 -39.17 -1.69
C LEU A 725 -1.05 -38.98 -3.18
N ILE A 726 -1.30 -40.03 -3.97
CA ILE A 726 -1.11 -40.00 -5.42
C ILE A 726 -2.47 -39.83 -6.08
N ALA A 727 -2.60 -38.84 -6.94
CA ALA A 727 -3.83 -38.59 -7.68
C ALA A 727 -4.22 -39.83 -8.50
N THR A 728 -5.45 -40.29 -8.28
CA THR A 728 -6.04 -41.42 -9.01
C THR A 728 -6.49 -41.04 -10.41
N SER A 729 -6.72 -39.74 -10.64
CA SER A 729 -7.13 -39.17 -11.93
C SER A 729 -6.69 -37.71 -11.98
N GLU A 730 -6.46 -37.23 -13.20
CA GLU A 730 -6.19 -35.83 -13.53
C GLU A 730 -7.05 -35.44 -14.72
N TRP A 731 -7.61 -34.24 -14.64
CA TRP A 731 -8.28 -33.56 -15.73
C TRP A 731 -7.58 -32.23 -15.96
N ASN A 732 -6.63 -32.20 -16.91
CA ASN A 732 -5.98 -30.97 -17.31
C ASN A 732 -6.94 -30.12 -18.15
N LEU A 733 -7.36 -28.99 -17.59
CA LEU A 733 -8.35 -28.10 -18.15
C LEU A 733 -7.80 -27.18 -19.25
N ALA A 734 -6.48 -27.15 -19.49
CA ALA A 734 -5.91 -26.45 -20.64
C ALA A 734 -6.39 -27.02 -22.00
N GLN A 735 -7.05 -28.18 -21.99
CA GLN A 735 -7.76 -28.71 -23.16
C GLN A 735 -9.02 -27.89 -23.54
N LEU A 736 -9.54 -27.07 -22.63
CA LEU A 736 -10.67 -26.17 -22.85
C LEU A 736 -10.17 -24.85 -23.40
N ALA A 737 -10.80 -24.35 -24.47
CA ALA A 737 -10.31 -23.17 -25.19
C ALA A 737 -10.07 -21.93 -24.30
N PRO A 738 -10.97 -21.56 -23.35
CA PRO A 738 -10.76 -20.41 -22.47
C PRO A 738 -9.55 -20.56 -21.52
N LEU A 739 -9.18 -21.79 -21.17
CA LEU A 739 -8.16 -22.08 -20.16
C LEU A 739 -6.83 -22.55 -20.78
N SER A 740 -6.73 -22.55 -22.11
CA SER A 740 -5.60 -23.13 -22.85
C SER A 740 -4.33 -22.27 -22.85
N SER A 741 -4.43 -21.03 -22.38
CA SER A 741 -3.36 -20.03 -22.41
C SER A 741 -3.21 -19.26 -21.09
N LEU A 742 -3.59 -19.87 -19.97
CA LEU A 742 -3.38 -19.28 -18.66
C LEU A 742 -1.87 -19.15 -18.39
N PRO A 743 -1.44 -18.08 -17.68
CA PRO A 743 -0.09 -18.01 -17.14
C PRO A 743 0.15 -19.11 -16.10
N ALA A 744 1.38 -19.22 -15.61
CA ALA A 744 1.71 -20.22 -14.60
C ALA A 744 1.22 -19.84 -13.19
N ASN A 745 1.05 -18.54 -12.91
CA ASN A 745 0.52 -17.96 -11.68
C ASN A 745 -0.73 -17.18 -12.10
N GLY A 746 -1.88 -17.82 -12.09
CA GLY A 746 -3.10 -17.31 -12.72
C GLY A 746 -4.00 -18.45 -13.19
N GLY A 747 -3.83 -19.62 -12.57
CA GLY A 747 -4.53 -20.84 -12.90
C GLY A 747 -5.84 -20.99 -12.15
N LEU A 748 -6.09 -22.19 -11.61
CA LEU A 748 -7.33 -22.47 -10.89
C LEU A 748 -7.07 -22.23 -9.42
N GLU A 749 -7.90 -21.39 -8.80
CA GLU A 749 -7.85 -21.14 -7.36
C GLU A 749 -8.88 -22.04 -6.67
N GLY A 750 -10.15 -21.62 -6.65
CA GLY A 750 -11.22 -22.41 -6.05
C GLY A 750 -11.79 -23.59 -6.84
N ILE A 751 -12.42 -24.53 -6.11
CA ILE A 751 -13.22 -25.62 -6.68
C ILE A 751 -14.37 -26.04 -5.75
N THR A 752 -15.56 -26.27 -6.31
CA THR A 752 -16.69 -26.87 -5.57
C THR A 752 -17.51 -27.83 -6.43
N TRP A 753 -18.12 -28.84 -5.78
CA TRP A 753 -19.05 -29.77 -6.41
C TRP A 753 -20.50 -29.23 -6.44
N ILE A 754 -21.16 -29.32 -7.61
CA ILE A 754 -22.58 -28.98 -7.80
C ILE A 754 -23.36 -30.27 -8.16
N PRO A 755 -24.05 -30.91 -7.19
CA PRO A 755 -24.74 -32.18 -7.39
C PRO A 755 -25.77 -32.17 -8.53
N GLU A 756 -26.57 -31.11 -8.63
CA GLU A 756 -27.70 -30.96 -9.56
C GLU A 756 -27.24 -30.98 -11.02
N LEU A 757 -26.05 -30.43 -11.28
CA LEU A 757 -25.44 -30.41 -12.61
C LEU A 757 -24.53 -31.61 -12.87
N SER A 758 -24.21 -32.38 -11.83
CA SER A 758 -23.15 -33.37 -11.86
C SER A 758 -21.83 -32.80 -12.40
N ALA A 759 -21.49 -31.60 -11.96
CA ALA A 759 -20.39 -30.79 -12.46
C ALA A 759 -19.61 -30.12 -11.31
N PHE A 760 -18.41 -29.63 -11.62
CA PHE A 760 -17.62 -28.81 -10.72
C PHE A 760 -17.66 -27.36 -11.20
N ALA A 761 -17.72 -26.41 -10.28
CA ALA A 761 -17.34 -25.03 -10.55
C ALA A 761 -15.85 -24.88 -10.19
N VAL A 762 -15.08 -24.20 -11.03
CA VAL A 762 -13.69 -23.81 -10.74
C VAL A 762 -13.52 -22.31 -10.90
N GLY A 763 -12.98 -21.65 -9.88
CA GLY A 763 -12.54 -20.26 -9.92
C GLY A 763 -11.19 -20.16 -10.62
N VAL A 764 -10.93 -19.06 -11.33
CA VAL A 764 -9.69 -18.88 -12.10
C VAL A 764 -9.23 -17.44 -11.95
N GLU A 765 -8.05 -17.26 -11.33
CA GLU A 765 -7.43 -15.97 -11.04
C GLU A 765 -7.24 -15.16 -12.33
N GLY A 766 -6.46 -15.71 -13.28
CA GLY A 766 -6.04 -14.99 -14.49
C GLY A 766 -7.17 -14.64 -15.48
N THR A 767 -8.41 -15.04 -15.21
CA THR A 767 -9.58 -14.68 -16.03
C THR A 767 -10.68 -13.97 -15.24
N ALA A 768 -10.56 -13.88 -13.91
CA ALA A 768 -11.62 -13.43 -13.03
C ALA A 768 -12.98 -14.06 -13.42
N SER A 769 -13.06 -15.38 -13.48
CA SER A 769 -14.26 -16.06 -13.96
C SER A 769 -14.38 -17.45 -13.37
N VAL A 770 -15.62 -17.94 -13.31
CA VAL A 770 -15.93 -19.29 -12.87
C VAL A 770 -16.32 -20.15 -14.06
N TYR A 771 -15.79 -21.38 -14.12
CA TYR A 771 -16.07 -22.33 -15.20
C TYR A 771 -16.79 -23.56 -14.65
N LEU A 772 -17.97 -23.86 -15.19
CA LEU A 772 -18.69 -25.08 -14.87
C LEU A 772 -18.21 -26.21 -15.79
N VAL A 773 -17.63 -27.25 -15.22
CA VAL A 773 -16.97 -28.33 -15.97
C VAL A 773 -17.50 -29.70 -15.57
N SER A 774 -17.78 -30.56 -16.56
CA SER A 774 -17.97 -32.00 -16.33
C SER A 774 -16.65 -32.74 -16.51
N LEU A 775 -16.31 -33.59 -15.54
CA LEU A 775 -15.09 -34.39 -15.54
C LEU A 775 -15.40 -35.81 -16.02
N GLU A 776 -14.92 -36.16 -17.22
CA GLU A 776 -15.22 -37.43 -17.88
C GLU A 776 -14.19 -38.52 -17.59
N ALA A 777 -14.58 -39.78 -17.71
CA ALA A 777 -13.64 -40.88 -17.55
C ALA A 777 -12.47 -40.78 -18.56
N GLY A 778 -11.24 -40.99 -18.08
CA GLY A 778 -10.03 -40.95 -18.92
C GLY A 778 -9.39 -39.58 -19.09
N GLY A 779 -9.76 -38.59 -18.27
CA GLY A 779 -9.08 -37.28 -18.18
C GLY A 779 -9.61 -36.22 -19.16
N ALA A 780 -10.69 -36.50 -19.88
CA ALA A 780 -11.36 -35.49 -20.71
C ALA A 780 -12.28 -34.62 -19.85
N ALA A 781 -12.34 -33.32 -20.14
CA ALA A 781 -13.26 -32.38 -19.49
C ALA A 781 -14.16 -31.71 -20.52
N THR A 782 -15.40 -31.39 -20.15
CA THR A 782 -16.33 -30.62 -20.98
C THR A 782 -16.70 -29.33 -20.27
N LEU A 783 -16.52 -28.19 -20.94
CA LEU A 783 -17.06 -26.91 -20.48
C LEU A 783 -18.57 -26.90 -20.67
N LEU A 784 -19.31 -26.68 -19.58
CA LEU A 784 -20.76 -26.52 -19.59
C LEU A 784 -21.14 -25.06 -19.73
N GLU A 785 -20.50 -24.18 -18.94
CA GLU A 785 -20.82 -22.76 -18.87
C GLU A 785 -19.66 -21.95 -18.29
N THR A 786 -19.61 -20.65 -18.61
CA THR A 786 -18.68 -19.69 -18.03
C THR A 786 -19.51 -18.61 -17.34
N LEU A 787 -19.25 -18.38 -16.06
CA LEU A 787 -19.87 -17.34 -15.25
C LEU A 787 -18.85 -16.20 -15.12
N SER A 788 -19.17 -15.06 -15.73
CA SER A 788 -18.31 -13.86 -15.71
C SER A 788 -18.55 -13.05 -14.45
N THR A 789 -17.48 -12.62 -13.78
CA THR A 789 -17.57 -11.65 -12.67
C THR A 789 -17.39 -10.21 -13.12
N GLU A 790 -17.25 -9.95 -14.43
CA GLU A 790 -17.04 -8.60 -14.98
C GLU A 790 -18.01 -7.52 -14.44
N PRO A 791 -19.33 -7.76 -14.26
CA PRO A 791 -20.23 -6.77 -13.64
C PRO A 791 -19.91 -6.42 -12.18
N LEU A 792 -19.11 -7.25 -11.51
CA LEU A 792 -18.63 -7.07 -10.14
C LEU A 792 -17.26 -6.38 -10.11
N SER A 793 -16.59 -6.24 -11.26
CA SER A 793 -15.21 -5.76 -11.39
C SER A 793 -14.20 -6.51 -10.51
N PHE A 794 -14.44 -7.81 -10.29
CA PHE A 794 -13.46 -8.64 -9.57
C PHE A 794 -12.17 -8.75 -10.40
N PRO A 795 -10.99 -8.49 -9.82
CA PRO A 795 -9.71 -8.68 -10.49
C PRO A 795 -9.33 -10.16 -10.63
N LEU A 796 -9.86 -11.02 -9.74
CA LEU A 796 -9.63 -12.46 -9.69
C LEU A 796 -10.81 -13.21 -9.04
N VAL A 797 -10.71 -14.55 -8.99
CA VAL A 797 -11.61 -15.39 -8.18
C VAL A 797 -10.74 -16.31 -7.35
N ALA A 798 -10.68 -16.06 -6.04
CA ALA A 798 -9.86 -16.78 -5.07
C ALA A 798 -10.50 -18.12 -4.67
N ASP A 799 -11.82 -18.15 -4.41
CA ASP A 799 -12.50 -19.42 -4.14
C ASP A 799 -13.97 -19.47 -4.64
N VAL A 800 -14.54 -20.66 -4.68
CA VAL A 800 -15.94 -20.91 -5.00
C VAL A 800 -16.55 -21.97 -4.08
N GLN A 801 -17.74 -21.71 -3.52
CA GLN A 801 -18.43 -22.63 -2.62
C GLN A 801 -19.89 -22.85 -3.04
N TRP A 802 -20.29 -24.11 -3.24
CA TRP A 802 -21.69 -24.45 -3.47
C TRP A 802 -22.43 -24.56 -2.14
N ASP A 803 -23.54 -23.82 -2.01
CA ASP A 803 -24.47 -23.92 -0.89
C ASP A 803 -25.78 -24.56 -1.36
N ALA A 804 -25.88 -25.87 -1.17
CA ALA A 804 -27.06 -26.66 -1.53
C ALA A 804 -28.32 -26.27 -0.72
N GLU A 805 -28.19 -25.62 0.43
CA GLU A 805 -29.33 -25.21 1.25
C GLU A 805 -29.97 -23.93 0.73
N ARG A 806 -29.18 -23.07 0.09
CA ARG A 806 -29.62 -21.84 -0.57
C ARG A 806 -29.81 -21.95 -2.08
N ASP A 807 -29.34 -23.04 -2.67
CA ASP A 807 -29.30 -23.23 -4.13
C ASP A 807 -28.50 -22.12 -4.83
N GLN A 808 -27.33 -21.80 -4.24
CA GLN A 808 -26.47 -20.69 -4.65
C GLN A 808 -25.00 -21.12 -4.72
N LEU A 809 -24.30 -20.59 -5.72
CA LEU A 809 -22.84 -20.63 -5.81
C LEU A 809 -22.28 -19.34 -5.26
N TRP A 810 -21.45 -19.44 -4.22
CA TRP A 810 -20.68 -18.34 -3.66
C TRP A 810 -19.37 -18.23 -4.43
N VAL A 811 -19.01 -17.01 -4.83
CA VAL A 811 -17.81 -16.69 -5.60
C VAL A 811 -17.05 -15.64 -4.82
N VAL A 812 -15.87 -16.01 -4.36
CA VAL A 812 -15.06 -15.28 -3.40
C VAL A 812 -13.91 -14.62 -4.13
N CYS A 813 -13.65 -13.39 -3.75
CA CYS A 813 -12.44 -12.69 -4.10
C CYS A 813 -11.77 -12.23 -2.80
N ASP A 814 -10.47 -12.07 -2.88
CA ASP A 814 -9.54 -11.88 -1.77
C ASP A 814 -9.43 -10.38 -1.39
N GLU A 815 -8.34 -10.00 -0.75
CA GLU A 815 -8.04 -8.64 -0.37
C GLU A 815 -8.00 -7.66 -1.55
N ALA A 816 -7.69 -8.12 -2.77
CA ALA A 816 -7.61 -7.29 -3.97
C ALA A 816 -8.97 -6.67 -4.35
N CYS A 817 -10.07 -7.14 -3.74
CA CYS A 817 -11.41 -6.60 -3.95
C CYS A 817 -12.19 -6.44 -2.64
N ASP A 818 -11.50 -6.11 -1.55
CA ASP A 818 -12.07 -5.93 -0.21
C ASP A 818 -12.65 -7.21 0.43
N GLY A 819 -12.19 -8.40 0.03
CA GLY A 819 -12.72 -9.68 0.52
C GLY A 819 -14.18 -9.91 0.14
N ARG A 820 -14.64 -9.27 -0.96
CA ARG A 820 -16.03 -9.32 -1.37
C ARG A 820 -16.44 -10.70 -1.86
N ILE A 821 -17.68 -11.06 -1.55
CA ILE A 821 -18.23 -12.36 -1.91
C ILE A 821 -19.54 -12.17 -2.68
N ALA A 822 -19.57 -12.68 -3.90
CA ALA A 822 -20.77 -12.68 -4.73
C ALA A 822 -21.53 -14.00 -4.63
N THR A 823 -22.82 -13.95 -4.93
CA THR A 823 -23.65 -15.15 -5.08
C THR A 823 -24.22 -15.23 -6.49
N PHE A 824 -24.25 -16.43 -7.04
CA PHE A 824 -24.84 -16.77 -8.32
C PHE A 824 -25.92 -17.82 -8.11
N ALA A 825 -27.04 -17.71 -8.82
CA ALA A 825 -28.11 -18.71 -8.81
C ALA A 825 -28.67 -18.94 -10.21
N GLN A 826 -29.33 -20.08 -10.43
CA GLN A 826 -30.05 -20.31 -11.68
C GLN A 826 -31.45 -19.69 -11.66
N THR A 827 -31.66 -18.68 -12.50
CA THR A 827 -32.98 -18.09 -12.78
C THR A 827 -33.41 -18.45 -14.19
N GLU A 828 -34.57 -19.10 -14.35
CA GLU A 828 -35.14 -19.47 -15.66
C GLU A 828 -34.20 -20.26 -16.61
N GLY A 829 -33.19 -20.93 -16.06
CA GLY A 829 -32.22 -21.74 -16.81
C GLY A 829 -30.96 -20.99 -17.27
N SER A 830 -30.74 -19.77 -16.77
CA SER A 830 -29.46 -19.03 -16.86
C SER A 830 -28.94 -18.72 -15.47
N TRP A 831 -27.62 -18.68 -15.32
CA TRP A 831 -27.00 -18.18 -14.10
C TRP A 831 -27.03 -16.65 -14.06
N GLU A 832 -27.40 -16.12 -12.89
CA GLU A 832 -27.45 -14.68 -12.63
C GLU A 832 -26.74 -14.39 -11.31
N ILE A 833 -26.06 -13.25 -11.24
CA ILE A 833 -25.56 -12.70 -9.98
C ILE A 833 -26.79 -12.32 -9.15
N THR A 834 -26.91 -12.89 -7.95
CA THR A 834 -28.04 -12.63 -7.03
C THR A 834 -27.71 -11.61 -5.95
N ALA A 835 -26.45 -11.50 -5.56
CA ALA A 835 -25.98 -10.48 -4.63
C ALA A 835 -24.46 -10.33 -4.71
N LEU A 836 -23.97 -9.17 -4.29
CA LEU A 836 -22.59 -8.92 -3.91
C LEU A 836 -22.59 -8.52 -2.42
N TYR A 837 -21.70 -9.10 -1.64
CA TYR A 837 -21.56 -8.81 -0.22
C TYR A 837 -20.16 -8.27 0.07
N GLU A 838 -20.11 -7.25 0.93
CA GLU A 838 -18.88 -6.92 1.65
C GLU A 838 -18.49 -8.10 2.56
N ARG A 839 -17.20 -8.21 2.88
CA ARG A 839 -16.72 -9.12 3.94
C ARG A 839 -17.41 -8.82 5.28
N PRO A 840 -17.45 -9.77 6.23
CA PRO A 840 -17.94 -9.48 7.58
C PRO A 840 -17.27 -8.23 8.15
N ALA A 841 -18.04 -7.30 8.72
CA ALA A 841 -17.52 -5.98 9.09
C ALA A 841 -16.38 -6.02 10.13
N GLY A 842 -16.31 -7.07 10.95
CA GLY A 842 -15.22 -7.30 11.91
C GLY A 842 -14.05 -8.12 11.34
N MET A 843 -14.08 -8.49 10.06
CA MET A 843 -13.00 -9.21 9.38
C MET A 843 -12.03 -8.20 8.75
N ALA A 844 -10.74 -8.35 9.04
CA ALA A 844 -9.68 -7.64 8.35
C ALA A 844 -9.70 -8.00 6.84
N ASN A 845 -9.14 -7.12 6.00
CA ASN A 845 -8.95 -7.43 4.59
C ASN A 845 -7.75 -8.39 4.46
N VAL A 846 -8.02 -9.69 4.53
CA VAL A 846 -6.99 -10.75 4.52
C VAL A 846 -6.91 -11.40 3.15
N ALA A 847 -5.81 -12.12 2.89
CA ALA A 847 -5.59 -12.89 1.67
C ALA A 847 -6.49 -14.13 1.60
N ASN A 848 -7.79 -13.90 1.40
CA ASN A 848 -8.83 -14.90 1.57
C ASN A 848 -8.91 -15.88 0.39
N GLU A 849 -8.05 -16.89 0.41
CA GLU A 849 -7.88 -17.92 -0.63
C GLU A 849 -8.77 -19.16 -0.43
N GLY A 850 -9.57 -19.20 0.65
CA GLY A 850 -10.48 -20.33 0.90
C GLY A 850 -11.74 -19.93 1.63
N PHE A 851 -12.90 -20.46 1.20
CA PHE A 851 -14.18 -20.20 1.84
C PHE A 851 -15.09 -21.42 1.88
N ALA A 852 -15.53 -21.79 3.08
CA ALA A 852 -16.50 -22.87 3.26
C ALA A 852 -17.67 -22.47 4.14
N ILE A 853 -18.83 -23.08 3.89
CA ILE A 853 -20.05 -22.90 4.69
C ILE A 853 -20.38 -24.21 5.40
N GLY A 854 -20.54 -24.15 6.72
CA GLY A 854 -21.00 -25.28 7.52
C GLY A 854 -22.45 -25.65 7.19
N ALA A 855 -22.77 -26.94 7.27
CA ALA A 855 -24.14 -27.42 7.04
C ALA A 855 -25.13 -26.93 8.14
N SER A 856 -26.42 -26.88 7.82
CA SER A 856 -27.52 -26.56 8.77
C SER A 856 -27.53 -27.41 10.04
N ALA A 857 -26.94 -28.61 10.02
CA ALA A 857 -26.78 -29.43 11.22
C ALA A 857 -25.92 -28.74 12.31
N LEU A 858 -25.08 -27.77 11.93
CA LEU A 858 -24.29 -26.93 12.82
C LEU A 858 -25.02 -25.65 13.25
N CYS A 859 -26.30 -25.50 12.88
CA CYS A 859 -27.07 -24.31 13.21
C CYS A 859 -27.18 -24.13 14.73
N VAL A 860 -26.56 -23.08 15.25
CA VAL A 860 -26.64 -22.65 16.66
C VAL A 860 -27.11 -21.21 16.67
N ASP A 861 -28.12 -20.91 17.49
CA ASP A 861 -28.71 -19.57 17.62
C ASP A 861 -29.12 -18.92 16.29
N GLY A 862 -29.52 -19.75 15.32
CA GLY A 862 -29.97 -19.29 14.01
C GLY A 862 -28.86 -18.96 13.03
N ALA A 863 -27.60 -19.35 13.29
CA ALA A 863 -26.49 -19.21 12.37
C ALA A 863 -25.68 -20.52 12.20
N VAL A 864 -25.11 -20.72 11.01
CA VAL A 864 -24.10 -21.73 10.69
C VAL A 864 -22.72 -21.08 10.64
N PRO A 865 -21.64 -21.80 10.95
CA PRO A 865 -20.29 -21.26 10.81
C PRO A 865 -19.94 -21.10 9.33
N THR A 866 -19.23 -20.02 9.02
CA THR A 866 -18.43 -19.91 7.80
C THR A 866 -16.96 -20.03 8.16
N PHE A 867 -16.15 -20.45 7.20
CA PHE A 867 -14.72 -20.65 7.35
C PHE A 867 -14.00 -19.87 6.26
N TYR A 868 -12.91 -19.21 6.64
CA TYR A 868 -12.08 -18.39 5.76
C TYR A 868 -10.63 -18.82 5.92
N VAL A 869 -9.90 -18.95 4.82
CA VAL A 869 -8.47 -19.26 4.84
C VAL A 869 -7.70 -18.05 4.34
N ASP A 870 -6.75 -17.62 5.14
CA ASP A 870 -5.88 -16.47 4.91
C ASP A 870 -4.48 -16.99 4.57
N ASP A 871 -4.07 -16.77 3.33
CA ASP A 871 -2.80 -17.24 2.80
C ASP A 871 -1.61 -16.47 3.41
N ALA A 872 -1.82 -15.21 3.79
CA ALA A 872 -0.80 -14.34 4.37
C ALA A 872 -0.53 -14.61 5.86
N ASP A 873 -1.25 -15.55 6.48
CA ASP A 873 -1.17 -15.86 7.92
C ASP A 873 -1.26 -14.61 8.81
N THR A 874 -2.20 -13.71 8.48
CA THR A 874 -2.34 -12.40 9.13
C THR A 874 -2.48 -12.57 10.64
N ASP A 875 -1.75 -11.78 11.42
CA ASP A 875 -1.70 -11.88 12.89
C ASP A 875 -1.25 -13.26 13.42
N GLY A 876 -0.60 -14.09 12.60
CA GLY A 876 -0.19 -15.46 12.92
C GLY A 876 -1.34 -16.46 12.90
N PHE A 877 -2.36 -16.24 12.09
CA PHE A 877 -3.47 -17.18 11.94
C PHE A 877 -3.87 -17.32 10.48
N SER A 878 -4.04 -18.55 10.00
CA SER A 878 -4.43 -18.84 8.62
C SER A 878 -5.89 -19.27 8.53
N LEU A 879 -6.52 -19.75 9.62
CA LEU A 879 -7.91 -20.23 9.60
C LEU A 879 -8.81 -19.37 10.49
N ARG A 880 -9.88 -18.83 9.90
CA ARG A 880 -10.86 -18.01 10.62
C ARG A 880 -12.27 -18.58 10.48
N SER A 881 -13.15 -18.18 11.40
CA SER A 881 -14.57 -18.48 11.33
C SER A 881 -15.43 -17.28 11.66
N GLY A 882 -16.45 -17.10 10.82
CA GLY A 882 -17.56 -16.20 11.06
C GLY A 882 -18.87 -16.98 11.09
N THR A 883 -19.96 -16.29 10.82
CA THR A 883 -21.28 -16.90 10.78
C THR A 883 -22.07 -16.45 9.57
N LEU A 884 -23.04 -17.28 9.16
CA LEU A 884 -24.06 -16.99 8.17
C LEU A 884 -25.42 -17.42 8.74
N PRO A 885 -26.54 -16.75 8.46
CA PRO A 885 -27.84 -17.15 9.00
C PRO A 885 -28.17 -18.60 8.63
N CYS A 886 -29.03 -19.28 9.39
CA CYS A 886 -29.53 -20.59 8.98
C CYS A 886 -30.69 -20.43 8.00
N VAL A 887 -30.82 -21.38 7.08
CA VAL A 887 -32.04 -21.50 6.28
C VAL A 887 -33.17 -22.03 7.19
N ALA A 888 -34.28 -21.29 7.31
CA ALA A 888 -35.41 -21.70 8.15
C ALA A 888 -35.96 -23.06 7.68
N GLY A 889 -35.92 -24.06 8.55
CA GLY A 889 -35.98 -25.47 8.15
C GLY A 889 -37.25 -25.94 7.40
N GLY A 890 -37.01 -26.78 6.39
CA GLY A 890 -37.94 -27.80 5.89
C GLY A 890 -37.28 -28.60 4.76
N PRO A 891 -37.34 -29.96 4.74
CA PRO A 891 -38.61 -30.68 4.67
C PRO A 891 -38.71 -32.02 5.46
N GLY A 892 -39.85 -32.28 6.11
CA GLY A 892 -40.20 -33.64 6.57
C GLY A 892 -41.23 -33.72 7.70
N ASP A 893 -42.52 -33.80 7.35
CA ASP A 893 -43.54 -34.75 7.87
C ASP A 893 -44.98 -34.20 7.76
N GLY A 894 -45.88 -35.08 7.28
CA GLY A 894 -47.29 -34.78 7.00
C GLY A 894 -48.21 -34.69 8.22
N PRO A 895 -49.53 -34.45 8.00
CA PRO A 895 -50.44 -34.04 9.06
C PRO A 895 -50.90 -35.24 9.91
N GLY A 896 -50.60 -35.20 11.21
CA GLY A 896 -51.02 -36.19 12.20
C GLY A 896 -51.55 -35.56 13.48
N ASP A 897 -52.84 -35.77 13.73
CA ASP A 897 -53.64 -35.29 14.86
C ASP A 897 -53.15 -35.76 16.26
N GLY A 898 -53.28 -34.88 17.27
CA GLY A 898 -53.76 -35.26 18.62
C GLY A 898 -52.80 -35.08 19.82
N PRO A 899 -53.35 -34.94 21.05
CA PRO A 899 -52.92 -33.94 22.03
C PRO A 899 -52.22 -34.50 23.28
N GLY A 900 -51.50 -33.66 24.04
CA GLY A 900 -51.16 -33.99 25.44
C GLY A 900 -50.07 -33.15 26.11
N ASP A 901 -50.53 -32.23 26.98
CA ASP A 901 -50.10 -31.95 28.37
C ASP A 901 -48.63 -31.56 28.70
N GLY A 902 -48.45 -30.32 29.20
CA GLY A 902 -47.23 -29.84 29.89
C GLY A 902 -47.07 -30.36 31.34
N PRO A 903 -46.34 -29.69 32.27
CA PRO A 903 -45.46 -28.51 32.15
C PRO A 903 -44.03 -28.75 32.72
N GLY A 904 -43.09 -27.82 32.48
CA GLY A 904 -41.78 -27.81 33.15
C GLY A 904 -41.03 -26.50 32.97
N ASP A 905 -41.23 -25.58 33.93
CA ASP A 905 -40.47 -24.32 34.05
C ASP A 905 -39.04 -24.58 34.58
N GLY A 906 -38.07 -23.86 33.99
CA GLY A 906 -36.71 -23.64 34.49
C GLY A 906 -35.98 -22.63 33.59
N PRO A 907 -35.30 -21.60 34.13
CA PRO A 907 -35.06 -20.33 33.41
C PRO A 907 -33.80 -20.37 32.54
N GLY A 908 -33.92 -19.90 31.29
CA GLY A 908 -32.79 -19.58 30.41
C GLY A 908 -32.46 -18.09 30.50
N ASN A 909 -31.21 -17.78 30.84
CA ASN A 909 -30.62 -16.44 30.72
C ASN A 909 -30.38 -16.13 29.23
N GLY A 910 -30.95 -15.03 28.74
CA GLY A 910 -30.58 -14.44 27.45
C GLY A 910 -29.36 -13.54 27.61
N GLY A 911 -28.37 -13.71 26.75
CA GLY A 911 -27.31 -12.75 26.50
C GLY A 911 -27.83 -11.67 25.55
N GLY A 912 -27.60 -10.41 25.89
CA GLY A 912 -28.01 -9.24 25.09
C GLY A 912 -26.95 -8.87 24.05
N THR A 913 -27.42 -8.38 22.91
CA THR A 913 -26.65 -7.75 21.83
C THR A 913 -26.28 -6.28 22.16
N PRO A 914 -25.22 -5.70 21.57
CA PRO A 914 -24.80 -4.31 21.80
C PRO A 914 -25.65 -3.29 21.01
N VAL A 915 -25.63 -2.02 21.41
CA VAL A 915 -26.49 -0.95 20.87
C VAL A 915 -25.69 0.33 20.58
N THR A 916 -25.91 0.93 19.43
CA THR A 916 -25.22 2.12 18.90
C THR A 916 -25.78 3.44 19.45
N GLY A 917 -24.90 4.37 19.86
CA GLY A 917 -25.28 5.72 20.32
C GLY A 917 -25.47 6.74 19.17
N PRO A 918 -25.86 8.00 19.49
CA PRO A 918 -26.24 9.02 18.50
C PRO A 918 -25.09 9.57 17.64
N ASP A 919 -23.84 9.14 17.93
CA ASP A 919 -22.63 9.49 17.18
C ASP A 919 -22.07 8.29 16.36
N GLY A 920 -22.85 7.22 16.17
CA GLY A 920 -22.49 6.11 15.28
C GLY A 920 -21.44 5.11 15.80
N GLU A 921 -20.80 5.37 16.94
CA GLU A 921 -19.93 4.40 17.63
C GLU A 921 -20.77 3.39 18.48
N PRO A 922 -20.42 2.09 18.51
CA PRO A 922 -21.05 1.12 19.40
C PRO A 922 -20.72 1.47 20.86
N GLN A 923 -21.71 1.99 21.58
CA GLN A 923 -21.59 2.27 23.02
C GLN A 923 -22.03 1.01 23.80
N PRO A 924 -21.28 0.52 24.79
CA PRO A 924 -21.67 -0.67 25.54
C PRO A 924 -23.00 -0.41 26.27
N ALA A 925 -23.99 -1.28 26.04
CA ALA A 925 -25.25 -1.24 26.78
C ALA A 925 -24.98 -1.32 28.29
N LEU A 926 -25.39 -0.29 29.03
CA LEU A 926 -25.15 -0.20 30.48
C LEU A 926 -25.98 -1.22 31.29
N CYS A 927 -27.11 -1.67 30.75
CA CYS A 927 -28.08 -2.54 31.41
C CYS A 927 -28.66 -3.59 30.45
N THR A 928 -28.95 -4.79 30.97
CA THR A 928 -29.83 -5.73 30.26
C THR A 928 -31.28 -5.26 30.34
N ILE A 929 -31.95 -5.17 29.20
CA ILE A 929 -33.39 -4.88 29.15
C ILE A 929 -34.14 -6.10 28.61
N THR A 930 -35.40 -6.28 29.03
CA THR A 930 -36.29 -7.32 28.50
C THR A 930 -37.65 -6.75 28.14
N ALA A 931 -38.12 -7.06 26.94
CA ALA A 931 -39.44 -6.71 26.44
C ALA A 931 -40.24 -7.99 26.12
N PRO A 932 -41.57 -7.89 25.96
CA PRO A 932 -42.34 -8.94 25.31
C PRO A 932 -41.79 -9.22 23.90
N ALA A 933 -41.75 -10.50 23.49
CA ALA A 933 -41.27 -10.88 22.17
C ALA A 933 -42.11 -10.28 21.02
N SER A 934 -43.39 -9.97 21.27
CA SER A 934 -44.26 -9.29 20.31
C SER A 934 -45.33 -8.42 20.96
N ALA A 935 -45.84 -7.42 20.24
CA ALA A 935 -46.98 -6.61 20.65
C ALA A 935 -47.71 -5.94 19.46
N ASP A 936 -49.00 -5.68 19.62
CA ASP A 936 -49.78 -4.98 18.58
C ASP A 936 -49.41 -3.49 18.50
N ALA A 937 -49.39 -2.92 17.29
CA ALA A 937 -49.31 -1.47 17.12
C ALA A 937 -50.44 -0.76 17.90
N GLY A 938 -50.10 0.27 18.69
CA GLY A 938 -51.05 0.94 19.59
C GLY A 938 -51.17 0.31 20.99
N ALA A 939 -50.51 -0.82 21.27
CA ALA A 939 -50.56 -1.47 22.58
C ALA A 939 -49.62 -0.81 23.61
N THR A 940 -50.07 -0.76 24.86
CA THR A 940 -49.21 -0.39 25.99
C THR A 940 -48.44 -1.62 26.46
N ILE A 941 -47.11 -1.56 26.40
CA ILE A 941 -46.22 -2.64 26.83
C ILE A 941 -45.40 -2.20 28.05
N THR A 942 -44.86 -3.19 28.77
CA THR A 942 -43.96 -2.96 29.90
C THR A 942 -42.64 -3.66 29.65
N VAL A 943 -41.57 -2.89 29.73
CA VAL A 943 -40.18 -3.34 29.63
C VAL A 943 -39.57 -3.37 31.02
N ARG A 944 -38.68 -4.33 31.25
CA ARG A 944 -37.91 -4.43 32.49
C ARG A 944 -36.48 -4.00 32.20
N VAL A 945 -35.96 -3.12 33.05
CA VAL A 945 -34.56 -2.69 33.10
C VAL A 945 -34.10 -2.78 34.55
N ASP A 946 -32.83 -3.09 34.79
CA ASP A 946 -32.27 -3.07 36.14
C ASP A 946 -32.29 -1.61 36.69
N PRO A 947 -33.04 -1.34 37.78
CA PRO A 947 -33.19 0.01 38.30
C PRO A 947 -31.91 0.57 38.94
N ASP A 948 -30.89 -0.26 39.20
CA ASP A 948 -29.62 0.20 39.76
C ASP A 948 -28.69 0.82 38.69
N CYS A 949 -28.95 0.57 37.40
CA CYS A 949 -28.14 1.09 36.29
C CYS A 949 -28.89 2.03 35.33
N ALA A 950 -30.23 2.14 35.44
CA ALA A 950 -31.03 3.10 34.66
C ALA A 950 -31.35 4.39 35.44
N PRO A 951 -31.30 5.59 34.81
CA PRO A 951 -31.77 6.83 35.42
C PRO A 951 -33.27 6.80 35.71
N ALA A 952 -33.74 7.69 36.59
CA ALA A 952 -35.16 7.73 37.01
C ALA A 952 -36.15 7.99 35.85
N GLU A 953 -35.68 8.58 34.75
CA GLU A 953 -36.45 8.83 33.53
C GLU A 953 -35.61 8.45 32.31
N VAL A 954 -36.22 7.76 31.36
CA VAL A 954 -35.60 7.25 30.13
C VAL A 954 -36.38 7.70 28.90
N VAL A 955 -35.68 7.88 27.79
CA VAL A 955 -36.27 8.07 26.45
C VAL A 955 -36.42 6.69 25.82
N VAL A 956 -37.60 6.38 25.26
CA VAL A 956 -37.86 5.12 24.57
C VAL A 956 -37.82 5.36 23.07
N VAL A 957 -36.95 4.63 22.37
CA VAL A 957 -36.73 4.75 20.92
C VAL A 957 -36.99 3.39 20.26
N MET A 958 -37.61 3.40 19.08
CA MET A 958 -37.82 2.20 18.28
C MET A 958 -37.09 2.34 16.95
N TYR A 959 -36.36 1.30 16.58
CA TYR A 959 -35.46 1.22 15.44
C TYR A 959 -36.03 0.23 14.43
N SER A 960 -36.71 0.80 13.45
CA SER A 960 -36.86 0.31 12.07
C SER A 960 -36.48 1.46 11.11
N GLU A 961 -36.91 2.67 11.48
CA GLU A 961 -36.27 3.98 11.30
C GLU A 961 -36.29 4.63 12.69
N PRO A 962 -35.22 5.30 13.18
CA PRO A 962 -35.13 5.75 14.57
C PRO A 962 -36.25 6.74 14.92
N THR A 963 -37.27 6.26 15.63
CA THR A 963 -38.44 7.03 16.04
C THR A 963 -38.52 7.11 17.56
N VAL A 964 -38.45 8.32 18.11
CA VAL A 964 -38.62 8.54 19.56
C VAL A 964 -40.09 8.40 19.93
N ILE A 965 -40.42 7.35 20.69
CA ILE A 965 -41.80 7.02 21.09
C ILE A 965 -42.24 7.86 22.31
N GLY A 966 -41.30 8.31 23.14
CA GLY A 966 -41.56 9.25 24.24
C GLY A 966 -40.61 9.07 25.43
N THR A 967 -40.86 9.81 26.53
CA THR A 967 -40.16 9.58 27.80
C THR A 967 -41.00 8.77 28.78
N ALA A 968 -40.35 7.91 29.57
CA ALA A 968 -41.00 7.06 30.55
C ALA A 968 -40.19 7.05 31.87
N THR A 969 -40.91 6.98 32.99
CA THR A 969 -40.28 6.89 34.32
C THR A 969 -39.95 5.44 34.64
N VAL A 970 -38.73 5.18 35.10
CA VAL A 970 -38.35 3.86 35.63
C VAL A 970 -38.96 3.71 37.02
N ALA A 971 -39.90 2.77 37.16
CA ALA A 971 -40.51 2.49 38.45
C ALA A 971 -39.49 1.84 39.40
N THR A 972 -39.77 1.89 40.71
CA THR A 972 -38.87 1.34 41.75
C THR A 972 -38.61 -0.17 41.64
N ASP A 973 -39.36 -0.88 40.81
CA ASP A 973 -39.20 -2.31 40.50
C ASP A 973 -38.59 -2.57 39.10
N GLY A 974 -38.01 -1.52 38.48
CA GLY A 974 -37.37 -1.59 37.16
C GLY A 974 -38.35 -1.65 35.99
N SER A 975 -39.65 -1.44 36.21
CA SER A 975 -40.64 -1.40 35.11
C SER A 975 -40.67 -0.04 34.40
N VAL A 976 -40.70 -0.08 33.08
CA VAL A 976 -40.88 1.07 32.18
C VAL A 976 -42.08 0.76 31.29
N THR A 977 -43.13 1.59 31.35
CA THR A 977 -44.37 1.38 30.59
C THR A 977 -44.55 2.50 29.58
N PHE A 978 -44.79 2.13 28.33
CA PHE A 978 -45.07 3.05 27.22
C PHE A 978 -46.00 2.39 26.20
N THR A 979 -46.52 3.19 25.27
CA THR A 979 -47.44 2.71 24.22
C THR A 979 -46.73 2.74 22.88
N ILE A 980 -46.74 1.61 22.17
CA ILE A 980 -46.25 1.53 20.79
C ILE A 980 -47.16 2.42 19.92
N PRO A 981 -46.63 3.34 19.10
CA PRO A 981 -47.46 4.16 18.23
C PRO A 981 -48.30 3.28 17.30
N ALA A 982 -49.54 3.71 17.03
CA ALA A 982 -50.49 2.91 16.24
C ALA A 982 -50.16 2.89 14.74
N ASP A 983 -49.24 3.74 14.31
CA ASP A 983 -48.73 3.92 12.95
C ASP A 983 -47.35 3.30 12.72
N ILE A 984 -46.75 2.64 13.71
CA ILE A 984 -45.53 1.84 13.51
C ILE A 984 -45.83 0.69 12.54
N PRO A 985 -45.01 0.49 11.49
CA PRO A 985 -45.16 -0.64 10.57
C PRO A 985 -45.12 -1.99 11.29
N ALA A 986 -45.93 -2.96 10.85
CA ALA A 986 -45.82 -4.32 11.35
C ALA A 986 -44.51 -4.97 10.84
N GLY A 987 -43.82 -5.72 11.69
CA GLY A 987 -42.50 -6.29 11.39
C GLY A 987 -41.63 -6.41 12.64
N ASP A 988 -40.37 -6.77 12.46
CA ASP A 988 -39.39 -6.79 13.54
C ASP A 988 -38.79 -5.41 13.74
N HIS A 989 -38.68 -5.01 15.00
CA HIS A 989 -38.13 -3.71 15.44
C HIS A 989 -37.13 -3.94 16.56
N THR A 990 -36.19 -3.01 16.72
CA THR A 990 -35.37 -2.93 17.93
C THR A 990 -35.92 -1.85 18.86
N LEU A 991 -36.13 -2.19 20.13
CA LEU A 991 -36.53 -1.24 21.15
C LEU A 991 -35.33 -0.87 22.02
N GLU A 992 -35.12 0.43 22.20
CA GLU A 992 -34.02 0.98 22.97
C GLU A 992 -34.50 1.90 24.09
N LEU A 993 -33.85 1.81 25.26
CA LEU A 993 -33.97 2.80 26.32
C LEU A 993 -32.72 3.67 26.35
N GLN A 994 -32.88 4.99 26.27
CA GLN A 994 -31.80 5.97 26.34
C GLN A 994 -31.93 6.89 27.56
N ALA A 995 -30.82 7.45 28.02
CA ALA A 995 -30.82 8.58 28.95
C ALA A 995 -31.18 9.90 28.20
N ALA A 996 -31.45 10.97 28.95
CA ALA A 996 -31.89 12.25 28.38
C ALA A 996 -30.82 12.95 27.49
N ASP A 997 -29.56 12.52 27.54
CA ASP A 997 -28.46 12.99 26.71
C ASP A 997 -28.17 12.09 25.49
N GLY A 998 -28.99 11.06 25.25
CA GLY A 998 -28.85 10.12 24.14
C GLY A 998 -28.01 8.88 24.46
N THR A 999 -27.46 8.75 25.67
CA THR A 999 -26.69 7.56 26.07
C THR A 999 -27.59 6.33 26.09
N VAL A 1000 -27.17 5.23 25.45
CA VAL A 1000 -27.96 3.99 25.42
C VAL A 1000 -27.86 3.22 26.73
N ILE A 1001 -29.01 2.93 27.35
CA ILE A 1001 -29.12 2.15 28.58
C ILE A 1001 -29.21 0.66 28.25
N GLY A 1002 -29.91 0.29 27.17
CA GLY A 1002 -29.95 -1.06 26.62
C GLY A 1002 -31.00 -1.20 25.51
N SER A 1003 -30.90 -2.26 24.71
CA SER A 1003 -31.87 -2.57 23.66
C SER A 1003 -32.31 -4.05 23.69
N THR A 1004 -33.42 -4.32 23.01
CA THR A 1004 -33.95 -5.66 22.78
C THR A 1004 -34.83 -5.67 21.53
N GLY A 1005 -34.87 -6.78 20.80
CA GLY A 1005 -35.81 -6.96 19.70
C GLY A 1005 -37.26 -7.08 20.17
N ILE A 1006 -38.20 -6.64 19.33
CA ILE A 1006 -39.64 -6.84 19.48
C ILE A 1006 -40.33 -6.92 18.11
N THR A 1007 -41.21 -7.90 17.91
CA THR A 1007 -42.05 -7.97 16.72
C THR A 1007 -43.35 -7.18 16.92
N VAL A 1008 -43.58 -6.15 16.10
CA VAL A 1008 -44.83 -5.38 16.09
C VAL A 1008 -45.83 -6.03 15.13
N THR A 1009 -47.01 -6.40 15.63
CA THR A 1009 -48.10 -6.96 14.82
C THR A 1009 -49.12 -5.87 14.46
N GLU A 1010 -49.80 -6.02 13.32
CA GLU A 1010 -50.87 -5.09 12.93
C GLU A 1010 -51.91 -4.96 14.05
N ALA A 1011 -52.39 -3.74 14.32
CA ALA A 1011 -53.35 -3.45 15.39
C ALA A 1011 -54.58 -4.37 15.30
N GLY A 1012 -54.65 -5.37 16.18
CA GLY A 1012 -55.76 -6.31 16.19
C GLY A 1012 -57.11 -5.61 16.42
N GLU A 1013 -58.10 -5.86 15.55
CA GLU A 1013 -59.48 -5.51 15.84
C GLU A 1013 -59.88 -6.13 17.19
N VAL A 1014 -60.29 -5.27 18.12
CA VAL A 1014 -60.62 -5.60 19.51
C VAL A 1014 -61.58 -6.79 19.61
N ALA A 1015 -61.06 -7.99 19.85
CA ALA A 1015 -61.85 -9.16 20.24
C ALA A 1015 -61.79 -9.33 21.76
N GLY A 1016 -62.86 -8.88 22.42
CA GLY A 1016 -62.99 -8.88 23.87
C GLY A 1016 -62.95 -10.26 24.54
N LEU A 1017 -62.14 -10.31 25.59
CA LEU A 1017 -62.37 -10.91 26.92
C LEU A 1017 -62.78 -12.40 27.00
N ALA A 1018 -61.86 -13.21 27.51
CA ALA A 1018 -62.18 -14.27 28.45
C ALA A 1018 -61.59 -13.93 29.83
N GLN A 1019 -62.48 -13.51 30.73
CA GLN A 1019 -62.23 -13.23 32.14
C GLN A 1019 -62.70 -14.43 32.97
N THR A 1020 -61.83 -14.94 33.85
CA THR A 1020 -62.20 -15.65 35.10
C THR A 1020 -61.09 -15.39 36.12
N GLY A 1021 -61.31 -14.90 37.33
CA GLY A 1021 -62.54 -14.48 38.00
C GLY A 1021 -62.27 -14.10 39.47
N ALA A 1022 -63.35 -13.57 40.08
CA ALA A 1022 -63.66 -13.49 41.53
C ALA A 1022 -62.84 -12.51 42.40
N SER A 1023 -63.42 -11.69 43.28
CA SER A 1023 -64.81 -11.53 43.77
C SER A 1023 -64.92 -10.34 44.74
N ASP A 1024 -66.12 -9.75 44.79
CA ASP A 1024 -66.85 -9.09 45.91
C ASP A 1024 -66.28 -7.80 46.56
N TRP A 1025 -66.90 -6.62 46.42
CA TRP A 1025 -68.24 -6.13 46.89
C TRP A 1025 -68.42 -6.04 48.42
N ASP A 1026 -68.17 -4.84 48.95
CA ASP A 1026 -68.85 -4.22 50.11
C ASP A 1026 -68.84 -2.69 49.87
N GLY A 1027 -69.98 -1.99 49.88
CA GLY A 1027 -70.39 -1.25 51.08
C GLY A 1027 -69.98 0.25 51.03
N LEU A 1028 -70.50 1.06 50.09
CA LEU A 1028 -71.70 1.89 50.31
C LEU A 1028 -71.72 2.63 51.65
N LEU A 1029 -71.55 3.97 51.62
CA LEU A 1029 -72.43 4.93 52.30
C LEU A 1029 -72.03 6.39 51.99
N LEU A 1030 -72.67 6.98 50.98
CA LEU A 1030 -73.17 8.36 50.93
C LEU A 1030 -73.92 8.52 49.59
N ALA A 1031 -74.82 7.59 49.27
CA ALA A 1031 -76.21 7.56 49.70
C ALA A 1031 -77.07 8.68 49.11
N ALA A 1032 -78.00 8.20 48.28
CA ALA A 1032 -79.29 8.76 47.96
C ALA A 1032 -79.33 9.63 46.70
N ALA A 1033 -79.75 9.00 45.60
CA ALA A 1033 -81.07 9.30 45.04
C ALA A 1033 -81.30 8.49 43.76
N LEU A 1034 -82.32 7.63 43.83
CA LEU A 1034 -83.27 7.34 42.74
C LEU A 1034 -82.72 6.74 41.43
N LEU A 1035 -83.06 5.46 41.19
CA LEU A 1035 -84.15 5.08 40.28
C LEU A 1035 -83.85 5.51 38.83
N ALA A 1036 -83.50 4.56 37.96
CA ALA A 1036 -84.51 3.78 37.27
C ALA A 1036 -85.72 4.63 36.84
N SER A 1037 -85.55 5.34 35.72
CA SER A 1037 -86.61 5.57 34.74
C SER A 1037 -85.91 5.90 33.43
N ALA A 1038 -85.87 4.95 32.50
CA ALA A 1038 -86.96 4.78 31.54
C ALA A 1038 -87.15 6.05 30.71
N GLY A 1039 -86.73 5.93 29.45
CA GLY A 1039 -87.52 6.43 28.35
C GLY A 1039 -87.46 7.94 28.10
N GLY A 1040 -87.46 8.23 26.82
CA GLY A 1040 -88.26 9.36 26.37
C GLY A 1040 -87.46 10.43 25.68
N ALA A 1041 -87.32 10.22 24.39
CA ALA A 1041 -88.02 11.08 23.43
C ALA A 1041 -87.42 12.45 23.12
N LEU A 1042 -87.10 12.55 21.81
CA LEU A 1042 -87.59 13.59 20.90
C LEU A 1042 -86.89 14.97 20.99
N LEU A 1043 -86.22 15.33 19.88
CA LEU A 1043 -86.65 16.34 18.89
C LEU A 1043 -86.33 17.78 19.33
N VAL A 1044 -85.85 18.71 18.50
CA VAL A 1044 -86.31 19.15 17.16
C VAL A 1044 -85.10 19.89 16.53
N ALA A 1045 -84.56 19.52 15.37
CA ALA A 1045 -85.01 19.83 13.99
C ALA A 1045 -84.74 21.28 13.55
N ARG A 1046 -84.42 21.65 12.30
CA ARG A 1046 -84.70 21.16 10.92
C ARG A 1046 -83.55 21.72 10.03
N ARG A 1047 -82.97 21.02 9.04
CA ARG A 1047 -83.47 20.70 7.67
C ARG A 1047 -84.00 21.93 6.89
N PRO A 1048 -84.04 21.97 5.54
CA PRO A 1048 -83.68 20.90 4.57
C PRO A 1048 -82.97 21.36 3.25
N VAL A 1049 -82.55 20.35 2.45
CA VAL A 1049 -82.67 20.23 0.97
C VAL A 1049 -81.94 21.29 0.12
N SER A 1050 -81.08 20.96 -0.85
CA SER A 1050 -81.04 19.86 -1.81
C SER A 1050 -79.60 19.63 -2.24
#